data_AF-A0A9P6E6V6-F1
#
_entry.id   AF-A0A9P6E6V6-F1
#
_cell.length_a   1.000
_cell.length_b   1.000
_cell.length_c   1.000
_cell.angle_alpha   90.00
_cell.angle_beta   90.00
_cell.angle_gamma   90.00
#
_symmetry.space_group_name_H-M   'P 1'
#
loop_
_entity.id
_entity.type
_entity.pdbx_description
1 polymer ?
#
loop_
_entity_poly.entity_id
_entity_poly.type
_entity_poly.pdbx_seq_one_letter_code
_entity_poly.pdbx_strand_id
1 'polypeptide(L)'
;MLETLLSSNASPSSKRKAANDSESLTFPPNYESTARHTHGSEKSIEPGLDLDHKTGTAEQEFLMERPPSKRARQEQFSSISAAGPVSTFQEEVNAAAKEVPRPKNPSSFLLMMPLDVLFEIVSHIAPTDLIILCRVCKTIRETLLSKSAVVVWRASRAKFDAPDCPEWISEPAWTALLFGDSCQACGTNNVTQVDFTLLRRICVKCRQQHLVLSTKVKNRYSGLNEYVLDLILSTQGRISKGIYYWDTDIEETMAKIDAAKEREPSGFPSMDDLLETLRMAKSAKARSIEERKSDWTHWHGQYQTGRSRDIARLQQRRLEQIKARLLGLGYDQRDLGFLIYHPEESKSTAMLTDESWDSIRLQLESETVEHRDRRLANEAGQQRQERAAVVYNRFIEHKKRIHPSRWKSLMTSLQITLLDPFLTIIGSNSSLDDTEAAVDEAFGDIEKILRDAENRQKLSLRALLPPAQGTIQNLEPLHLATAVFSCNNASKKRDTCTFSMTTHNSFYFGFNEVSEHYCDVVDWRWYWRNNNPHGSEYEDERRQRINGPGFTYNPRMAEAVQKVLNIIKLEPSTTTIEELDRKVDAERSPIRFGCQSCPTYRIKETWFSSIQRDGFGWRALVEHLSSDIAHNPSIDIFILTSKQAAEVRECELSQERNTWGCSKWACAHCSEHVEQLQRRDKVLLHLRDKHSIKEPQQTKDFLVIEPSKPSSAHRLRYNVDGEHLL
;
A
#
# COMPACT_ATOMS: atom_id res chain seq x y z
N MET A 1 -8.64 -35.54 -46.06
CA MET A 1 -8.17 -36.93 -45.87
C MET A 1 -6.68 -36.92 -46.08
N LEU A 2 -5.94 -37.34 -45.05
CA LEU A 2 -4.56 -37.88 -45.03
C LEU A 2 -3.48 -37.04 -45.76
N GLU A 3 -2.75 -36.19 -45.02
CA GLU A 3 -1.40 -36.48 -44.47
C GLU A 3 -0.37 -36.89 -45.52
N THR A 4 0.69 -36.09 -45.71
CA THR A 4 2.08 -36.56 -45.50
C THR A 4 3.17 -35.48 -45.67
N LEU A 5 4.15 -35.55 -44.75
CA LEU A 5 5.60 -35.39 -44.92
C LEU A 5 6.28 -34.00 -44.96
N LEU A 6 6.77 -33.63 -43.77
CA LEU A 6 8.19 -33.44 -43.38
C LEU A 6 9.21 -32.82 -44.38
N SER A 7 9.76 -31.69 -43.90
CA SER A 7 11.20 -31.34 -43.82
C SER A 7 11.98 -31.03 -45.12
N SER A 8 12.38 -29.76 -45.25
CA SER A 8 13.76 -29.31 -45.09
C SER A 8 14.17 -28.17 -46.04
N ASN A 9 14.95 -27.26 -45.47
CA ASN A 9 16.02 -26.49 -46.08
C ASN A 9 15.76 -25.22 -46.92
N ALA A 10 16.59 -24.24 -46.54
CA ALA A 10 17.30 -23.26 -47.35
C ALA A 10 16.71 -21.83 -47.42
N SER A 11 17.31 -20.96 -46.61
CA SER A 11 17.50 -19.52 -46.89
C SER A 11 18.12 -19.31 -48.29
N PRO A 12 18.08 -18.08 -48.86
CA PRO A 12 19.22 -17.19 -48.60
C PRO A 12 18.94 -15.67 -48.69
N SER A 13 19.92 -14.92 -48.19
CA SER A 13 20.30 -13.53 -48.56
C SER A 13 19.40 -12.42 -47.99
N SER A 14 19.89 -11.25 -47.58
CA SER A 14 21.18 -10.63 -47.85
C SER A 14 21.58 -9.66 -46.72
N LYS A 15 22.89 -9.46 -46.63
CA LYS A 15 23.61 -8.60 -45.70
C LYS A 15 23.29 -7.12 -45.96
N ARG A 16 23.20 -6.31 -44.89
CA ARG A 16 23.96 -5.05 -44.78
C ARG A 16 24.14 -4.68 -43.31
N LYS A 17 25.42 -4.71 -42.89
CA LYS A 17 25.95 -4.15 -41.65
C LYS A 17 25.94 -2.63 -41.73
N ALA A 18 25.57 -1.96 -40.64
CA ALA A 18 26.22 -0.74 -40.21
C ALA A 18 26.24 -0.78 -38.68
N ALA A 19 27.46 -0.72 -38.14
CA ALA A 19 27.76 -0.67 -36.73
C ALA A 19 27.45 0.72 -36.18
N ASN A 20 26.99 0.78 -34.93
CA ASN A 20 27.31 1.88 -34.04
C ASN A 20 27.29 1.35 -32.61
N ASP A 21 28.47 1.35 -32.02
CA ASP A 21 28.74 1.06 -30.62
C ASP A 21 28.28 2.24 -29.76
N SER A 22 27.45 1.97 -28.76
CA SER A 22 27.32 2.81 -27.58
C SER A 22 26.96 1.91 -26.40
N GLU A 23 27.96 1.67 -25.55
CA GLU A 23 27.82 0.99 -24.26
C GLU A 23 26.86 1.78 -23.38
N SER A 24 25.67 1.22 -23.13
CA SER A 24 24.75 1.70 -22.11
C SER A 24 24.74 0.73 -20.93
N LEU A 25 25.26 1.21 -19.80
CA LEU A 25 25.18 0.62 -18.48
C LEU A 25 23.74 0.15 -18.17
N THR A 26 23.56 -1.15 -18.03
CA THR A 26 22.29 -1.78 -17.64
C THR A 26 22.13 -1.72 -16.12
N PHE A 27 21.21 -0.87 -15.66
CA PHE A 27 20.72 -0.87 -14.28
C PHE A 27 19.75 -2.05 -14.04
N PRO A 28 19.78 -2.73 -12.88
CA PRO A 28 18.80 -3.75 -12.55
C PRO A 28 17.44 -3.12 -12.19
N PRO A 29 16.31 -3.79 -12.50
CA PRO A 29 14.98 -3.23 -12.34
C PRO A 29 14.52 -3.19 -10.87
N ASN A 30 13.91 -2.07 -10.51
CA ASN A 30 13.16 -1.88 -9.26
C ASN A 30 12.06 -2.95 -9.15
N TYR A 31 12.09 -3.72 -8.06
CA TYR A 31 11.04 -4.67 -7.72
C TYR A 31 9.94 -3.93 -6.94
N GLU A 32 8.87 -3.54 -7.64
CA GLU A 32 7.63 -3.06 -7.03
C GLU A 32 6.89 -4.25 -6.37
N SER A 33 6.72 -4.19 -5.04
CA SER A 33 5.99 -5.19 -4.28
C SER A 33 4.48 -5.06 -4.52
N THR A 34 3.91 -5.96 -5.32
CA THR A 34 2.46 -6.15 -5.41
C THR A 34 1.95 -6.86 -4.14
N ALA A 35 1.26 -6.12 -3.26
CA ALA A 35 0.48 -6.70 -2.18
C ALA A 35 -0.76 -7.40 -2.76
N ARG A 36 -0.78 -8.74 -2.71
CA ARG A 36 -1.97 -9.55 -2.99
C ARG A 36 -2.79 -9.70 -1.71
N HIS A 37 -3.97 -9.09 -1.68
CA HIS A 37 -5.02 -9.40 -0.71
C HIS A 37 -5.56 -10.81 -0.98
N THR A 38 -5.26 -11.75 -0.09
CA THR A 38 -5.93 -13.05 -0.02
C THR A 38 -7.05 -12.96 1.01
N HIS A 39 -8.31 -12.95 0.54
CA HIS A 39 -9.48 -13.21 1.38
C HIS A 39 -9.55 -14.71 1.71
N GLY A 40 -9.18 -15.06 2.95
CA GLY A 40 -9.42 -16.37 3.54
C GLY A 40 -10.73 -16.33 4.35
N SER A 41 -11.66 -17.19 3.97
CA SER A 41 -12.91 -17.44 4.67
C SER A 41 -12.67 -18.34 5.89
N GLU A 42 -12.97 -17.85 7.09
CA GLU A 42 -13.06 -18.69 8.29
C GLU A 42 -14.47 -18.59 8.88
N LYS A 43 -15.16 -19.74 8.85
CA LYS A 43 -16.34 -20.06 9.65
C LYS A 43 -15.87 -20.53 11.03
N SER A 44 -16.46 -20.02 12.11
CA SER A 44 -16.56 -20.65 13.44
C SER A 44 -17.66 -19.90 14.20
N ILE A 45 -18.86 -20.47 14.37
CA ILE A 45 -19.28 -21.31 15.52
C ILE A 45 -19.32 -20.49 16.81
N GLU A 46 -20.53 -20.10 17.22
CA GLU A 46 -20.87 -19.62 18.56
C GLU A 46 -20.70 -20.73 19.61
N PRO A 47 -20.48 -20.37 20.87
CA PRO A 47 -21.55 -20.62 21.82
C PRO A 47 -21.79 -19.44 22.78
N GLY A 48 -23.07 -19.20 23.05
CA GLY A 48 -23.53 -18.23 24.05
C GLY A 48 -23.30 -18.69 25.48
N LEU A 49 -23.25 -17.72 26.39
CA LEU A 49 -23.62 -17.85 27.79
C LEU A 49 -24.05 -16.47 28.30
N ASP A 50 -25.28 -16.41 28.81
CA ASP A 50 -25.84 -15.35 29.64
C ASP A 50 -24.98 -15.08 30.88
N LEU A 51 -24.95 -13.83 31.33
CA LEU A 51 -25.27 -13.47 32.72
C LEU A 51 -25.32 -11.94 32.90
N ASP A 52 -26.39 -11.52 33.55
CA ASP A 52 -26.78 -10.18 33.94
C ASP A 52 -25.72 -9.41 34.77
N HIS A 53 -25.61 -8.10 34.53
CA HIS A 53 -25.66 -7.11 35.62
C HIS A 53 -26.00 -5.70 35.13
N LYS A 54 -27.10 -5.17 35.70
CA LYS A 54 -27.62 -3.81 35.54
C LYS A 54 -26.75 -2.77 36.26
N THR A 55 -26.48 -1.65 35.58
CA THR A 55 -26.55 -0.24 36.05
C THR A 55 -26.41 0.59 34.75
N GLY A 56 -27.25 1.54 34.34
CA GLY A 56 -28.13 2.45 35.06
C GLY A 56 -27.59 3.87 34.87
N THR A 57 -27.85 4.51 33.72
CA THR A 57 -27.87 5.98 33.55
C THR A 57 -28.55 6.38 32.23
N ALA A 58 -29.60 7.18 32.39
CA ALA A 58 -30.43 7.94 31.45
C ALA A 58 -29.59 8.87 30.53
N GLU A 59 -30.02 9.42 29.39
CA GLU A 59 -31.27 9.47 28.60
C GLU A 59 -30.95 10.22 27.28
N GLN A 60 -31.90 10.20 26.34
CA GLN A 60 -32.07 11.08 25.16
C GLN A 60 -31.59 10.58 23.77
N GLU A 61 -32.31 9.59 23.25
CA GLU A 61 -32.58 9.48 21.81
C GLU A 61 -33.78 10.37 21.44
N PHE A 62 -33.61 11.23 20.43
CA PHE A 62 -34.67 12.07 19.87
C PHE A 62 -35.14 11.45 18.54
N LEU A 63 -36.33 10.85 18.57
CA LEU A 63 -37.07 10.35 17.41
C LEU A 63 -37.55 11.51 16.52
N MET A 64 -37.18 11.50 15.24
CA MET A 64 -37.77 12.39 14.23
C MET A 64 -39.00 11.73 13.60
N GLU A 65 -40.18 12.17 14.01
CA GLU A 65 -41.43 11.97 13.28
C GLU A 65 -41.71 13.16 12.33
N ARG A 66 -42.09 12.87 11.08
CA ARG A 66 -42.89 13.78 10.20
C ARG A 66 -44.37 13.59 10.59
N PRO A 67 -45.36 14.53 10.43
CA PRO A 67 -45.62 15.43 9.26
C PRO A 67 -46.32 16.76 9.73
N PRO A 68 -47.23 17.51 9.03
CA PRO A 68 -47.72 17.52 7.65
C PRO A 68 -47.76 18.91 6.96
N SER A 69 -48.35 18.93 5.75
CA SER A 69 -48.41 20.03 4.79
C SER A 69 -49.60 20.99 4.96
N LYS A 70 -49.38 22.25 4.53
CA LYS A 70 -50.31 23.27 3.95
C LYS A 70 -51.39 23.91 4.85
N ARG A 71 -51.31 25.24 5.01
CA ARG A 71 -52.15 26.24 4.29
C ARG A 71 -51.76 27.69 4.62
N ALA A 72 -52.02 28.55 3.64
CA ALA A 72 -51.60 29.95 3.50
C ALA A 72 -52.40 30.96 4.33
N ARG A 73 -51.82 32.15 4.64
CA ARG A 73 -52.51 33.46 4.51
C ARG A 73 -51.57 34.68 4.65
N GLN A 74 -51.68 35.55 3.65
CA GLN A 74 -51.48 37.02 3.54
C GLN A 74 -50.61 37.79 4.54
N GLU A 75 -49.60 38.48 3.99
CA GLU A 75 -48.90 39.61 4.58
C GLU A 75 -49.70 40.92 4.43
N GLN A 76 -49.73 41.72 5.50
CA GLN A 76 -50.08 43.14 5.50
C GLN A 76 -48.87 43.95 5.95
N PHE A 77 -48.53 44.95 5.15
CA PHE A 77 -47.50 45.96 5.39
C PHE A 77 -47.92 46.93 6.51
N SER A 78 -46.95 47.39 7.29
CA SER A 78 -47.02 48.69 7.97
C SER A 78 -45.66 49.38 7.98
N SER A 79 -45.75 50.69 7.75
CA SER A 79 -44.75 51.70 7.40
C SER A 79 -44.08 52.37 8.61
N ILE A 80 -43.13 53.30 8.32
CA ILE A 80 -42.77 54.59 8.99
C ILE A 80 -41.23 54.73 8.93
N SER A 81 -40.56 55.86 8.66
CA SER A 81 -40.78 57.17 8.02
C SER A 81 -39.41 57.87 8.04
N ALA A 82 -39.04 58.69 7.04
CA ALA A 82 -37.92 59.62 7.14
C ALA A 82 -38.36 61.03 6.72
N ALA A 83 -37.94 62.04 7.50
CA ALA A 83 -38.26 63.47 7.32
C ALA A 83 -37.20 64.17 6.46
N GLY A 84 -37.62 65.04 5.52
CA GLY A 84 -37.23 66.46 5.54
C GLY A 84 -36.46 66.91 4.28
N PRO A 85 -36.53 68.19 3.85
CA PRO A 85 -37.18 68.49 2.56
C PRO A 85 -36.55 69.59 1.64
N VAL A 86 -37.15 69.78 0.44
CA VAL A 86 -37.18 71.00 -0.46
C VAL A 86 -35.88 71.30 -1.26
N SER A 87 -35.81 71.68 -2.56
CA SER A 87 -36.71 72.39 -3.50
C SER A 87 -36.34 72.15 -4.98
N THR A 88 -37.38 72.03 -5.83
CA THR A 88 -37.62 72.74 -7.12
C THR A 88 -36.46 72.98 -8.11
N PHE A 89 -36.59 72.47 -9.35
CA PHE A 89 -36.79 73.25 -10.60
C PHE A 89 -36.83 72.32 -11.83
N GLN A 90 -37.79 72.59 -12.73
CA GLN A 90 -37.92 72.20 -14.16
C GLN A 90 -38.62 70.87 -14.54
N GLU A 91 -39.96 70.91 -14.49
CA GLU A 91 -40.85 70.55 -15.62
C GLU A 91 -40.38 71.25 -16.92
N GLU A 92 -40.52 70.76 -18.15
CA GLU A 92 -41.37 69.73 -18.75
C GLU A 92 -40.85 69.54 -20.19
N VAL A 93 -40.37 68.35 -20.57
CA VAL A 93 -40.33 67.93 -21.98
C VAL A 93 -40.58 66.42 -22.02
N ASN A 94 -41.47 66.01 -22.92
CA ASN A 94 -41.75 64.65 -23.41
C ASN A 94 -43.04 63.99 -22.90
N ALA A 95 -44.14 64.40 -23.52
CA ALA A 95 -45.27 63.51 -23.76
C ALA A 95 -44.92 62.46 -24.83
N ALA A 96 -45.38 61.22 -24.56
CA ALA A 96 -45.60 60.13 -25.49
C ALA A 96 -44.40 59.27 -25.97
N ALA A 97 -43.91 58.43 -25.07
CA ALA A 97 -43.59 57.04 -25.42
C ALA A 97 -44.30 56.11 -24.41
N LYS A 98 -45.24 55.29 -24.90
CA LYS A 98 -45.89 54.23 -24.11
C LYS A 98 -44.82 53.22 -23.71
N GLU A 99 -44.38 53.24 -22.45
CA GLU A 99 -43.61 52.13 -21.90
C GLU A 99 -44.53 50.93 -21.65
N VAL A 100 -44.22 49.82 -22.31
CA VAL A 100 -44.77 48.50 -21.99
C VAL A 100 -44.15 48.04 -20.68
N PRO A 101 -44.93 47.58 -19.67
CA PRO A 101 -44.37 47.16 -18.38
C PRO A 101 -43.40 45.98 -18.57
N ARG A 102 -42.14 46.16 -18.16
CA ARG A 102 -41.14 45.09 -18.15
C ARG A 102 -41.47 44.09 -17.02
N PRO A 103 -41.71 42.79 -17.29
CA PRO A 103 -42.10 41.85 -16.26
C PRO A 103 -40.91 41.47 -15.35
N LYS A 104 -41.18 41.39 -14.04
CA LYS A 104 -40.20 41.23 -12.95
C LYS A 104 -39.56 39.83 -12.81
N ASN A 105 -39.61 38.96 -13.84
CA ASN A 105 -38.96 37.63 -13.81
C ASN A 105 -38.44 37.25 -15.21
N PRO A 106 -37.14 37.00 -15.42
CA PRO A 106 -36.59 36.62 -16.73
C PRO A 106 -37.12 35.26 -17.23
N SER A 107 -37.49 34.34 -16.32
CA SER A 107 -38.11 33.05 -16.63
C SER A 107 -39.53 33.18 -17.20
N SER A 108 -40.25 34.26 -16.86
CA SER A 108 -41.57 34.54 -17.40
C SER A 108 -41.50 35.03 -18.84
N PHE A 109 -40.44 35.74 -19.23
CA PHE A 109 -40.28 36.24 -20.60
C PHE A 109 -40.12 35.11 -21.62
N LEU A 110 -39.31 34.09 -21.30
CA LEU A 110 -39.08 32.93 -22.17
C LEU A 110 -40.37 32.12 -22.40
N LEU A 111 -41.24 32.01 -21.39
CA LEU A 111 -42.51 31.29 -21.46
C LEU A 111 -43.67 32.12 -22.05
N MET A 112 -43.47 33.42 -22.25
CA MET A 112 -44.45 34.32 -22.87
C MET A 112 -44.22 34.52 -24.37
N MET A 113 -43.13 33.95 -24.93
CA MET A 113 -42.83 34.01 -26.35
C MET A 113 -43.77 33.08 -27.17
N PRO A 114 -44.05 33.42 -28.44
CA PRO A 114 -44.66 32.47 -29.38
C PRO A 114 -43.86 31.17 -29.44
N LEU A 115 -44.57 30.04 -29.54
CA LEU A 115 -43.95 28.71 -29.50
C LEU A 115 -42.87 28.52 -30.57
N ASP A 116 -43.02 29.12 -31.74
CA ASP A 116 -42.03 29.00 -32.82
C ASP A 116 -40.68 29.61 -32.44
N VAL A 117 -40.68 30.78 -31.77
CA VAL A 117 -39.46 31.44 -31.30
C VAL A 117 -38.85 30.66 -30.14
N LEU A 118 -39.68 30.16 -29.23
CA LEU A 118 -39.24 29.31 -28.13
C LEU A 118 -38.60 28.02 -28.66
N PHE A 119 -39.21 27.36 -29.64
CA PHE A 119 -38.69 26.14 -30.26
C PHE A 119 -37.40 26.39 -31.02
N GLU A 120 -37.27 27.50 -31.72
CA GLU A 120 -36.01 27.88 -32.36
C GLU A 120 -34.89 28.01 -31.31
N ILE A 121 -35.11 28.79 -30.24
CA ILE A 121 -34.12 28.97 -29.16
C ILE A 121 -33.74 27.63 -28.52
N VAL A 122 -34.75 26.83 -28.14
CA VAL A 122 -34.55 25.58 -27.42
C VAL A 122 -33.95 24.50 -28.33
N SER A 123 -34.15 24.56 -29.65
CA SER A 123 -33.48 23.66 -30.61
C SER A 123 -31.95 23.80 -30.60
N HIS A 124 -31.45 24.94 -30.11
CA HIS A 124 -30.02 25.18 -30.02
C HIS A 124 -29.34 24.56 -28.80
N ILE A 125 -30.12 24.18 -27.78
CA ILE A 125 -29.65 23.66 -26.51
C ILE A 125 -29.19 22.20 -26.64
N ALA A 126 -28.19 21.79 -25.85
CA ALA A 126 -27.70 20.42 -25.86
C ALA A 126 -28.77 19.42 -25.35
N PRO A 127 -28.81 18.18 -25.89
CA PRO A 127 -29.82 17.19 -25.51
C PRO A 127 -29.88 16.88 -24.01
N THR A 128 -28.74 16.87 -23.33
CA THR A 128 -28.66 16.67 -21.86
C THR A 128 -29.36 17.79 -21.11
N ASP A 129 -29.15 19.05 -21.52
CA ASP A 129 -29.76 20.21 -20.87
C ASP A 129 -31.25 20.29 -21.16
N LEU A 130 -31.71 19.88 -22.35
CA LEU A 130 -33.13 19.73 -22.64
C LEU A 130 -33.84 18.75 -21.70
N ILE A 131 -33.20 17.61 -21.41
CA ILE A 131 -33.71 16.63 -20.44
C ILE A 131 -33.81 17.27 -19.04
N ILE A 132 -32.79 18.04 -18.63
CA ILE A 132 -32.77 18.72 -17.33
C ILE A 132 -33.87 19.79 -17.28
N LEU A 133 -34.04 20.60 -18.32
CA LEU A 133 -35.11 21.60 -18.43
C LEU A 133 -36.50 20.98 -18.26
N CYS A 134 -36.74 19.82 -18.87
CA CYS A 134 -37.98 19.05 -18.69
C CYS A 134 -38.19 18.49 -17.28
N ARG A 135 -37.16 18.46 -16.43
CA ARG A 135 -37.23 18.00 -15.04
C ARG A 135 -37.42 19.15 -14.05
N VAL A 136 -36.89 20.35 -14.37
CA VAL A 136 -36.91 21.49 -13.44
C VAL A 136 -38.09 22.44 -13.65
N CYS A 137 -38.77 22.43 -14.81
CA CYS A 137 -39.90 23.31 -15.09
C CYS A 137 -41.11 22.55 -15.67
N LYS A 138 -42.26 22.64 -15.00
CA LYS A 138 -43.50 21.96 -15.41
C LYS A 138 -44.04 22.46 -16.76
N THR A 139 -44.06 23.77 -16.97
CA THR A 139 -44.56 24.38 -18.21
C THR A 139 -43.69 24.02 -19.41
N ILE A 140 -42.36 24.06 -19.25
CA ILE A 140 -41.42 23.63 -20.30
C ILE A 140 -41.60 22.14 -20.58
N ARG A 141 -41.76 21.32 -19.53
CA ARG A 141 -42.02 19.88 -19.69
C ARG A 141 -43.28 19.60 -20.51
N GLU A 142 -44.40 20.23 -20.18
CA GLU A 142 -45.66 20.07 -20.92
C GLU A 142 -45.50 20.48 -22.38
N THR A 143 -44.78 21.59 -22.62
CA THR A 143 -44.54 22.11 -23.97
C THR A 143 -43.61 21.20 -24.78
N LEU A 144 -42.48 20.77 -24.21
CA LEU A 144 -41.46 19.96 -24.89
C LEU A 144 -41.82 18.48 -25.04
N LEU A 145 -42.79 17.97 -24.27
CA LEU A 145 -43.33 16.63 -24.45
C LEU A 145 -44.52 16.58 -25.42
N SER A 146 -44.98 17.73 -25.91
CA SER A 146 -46.03 17.81 -26.92
C SER A 146 -45.54 17.33 -28.29
N LYS A 147 -46.47 16.95 -29.17
CA LYS A 147 -46.15 16.47 -30.53
C LYS A 147 -45.48 17.54 -31.41
N SER A 148 -45.73 18.83 -31.15
CA SER A 148 -45.14 19.93 -31.93
C SER A 148 -43.65 20.13 -31.63
N ALA A 149 -43.17 19.69 -30.47
CA ALA A 149 -41.78 19.83 -30.06
C ALA A 149 -40.84 18.75 -30.64
N VAL A 150 -41.34 17.80 -31.44
CA VAL A 150 -40.53 16.73 -32.08
C VAL A 150 -39.35 17.28 -32.87
N VAL A 151 -39.56 18.40 -33.57
CA VAL A 151 -38.53 19.07 -34.38
C VAL A 151 -37.37 19.58 -33.52
N VAL A 152 -37.66 20.06 -32.30
CA VAL A 152 -36.67 20.57 -31.35
C VAL A 152 -35.71 19.46 -30.90
N TRP A 153 -36.25 18.31 -30.51
CA TRP A 153 -35.45 17.17 -30.07
C TRP A 153 -34.59 16.61 -31.21
N ARG A 154 -35.16 16.50 -32.41
CA ARG A 154 -34.43 16.04 -33.59
C ARG A 154 -33.28 16.98 -33.94
N ALA A 155 -33.53 18.29 -33.98
CA ALA A 155 -32.52 19.31 -34.26
C ALA A 155 -31.39 19.29 -33.22
N SER A 156 -31.73 19.20 -31.92
CA SER A 156 -30.74 19.12 -30.84
C SER A 156 -29.86 17.87 -30.93
N ARG A 157 -30.45 16.70 -31.23
CA ARG A 157 -29.72 15.43 -31.41
C ARG A 157 -28.82 15.42 -32.65
N ALA A 158 -29.26 16.02 -33.75
CA ALA A 158 -28.51 16.08 -35.00
C ALA A 158 -27.13 16.76 -34.85
N LYS A 159 -26.99 17.69 -33.89
CA LYS A 159 -25.71 18.36 -33.58
C LYS A 159 -24.61 17.42 -33.04
N PHE A 160 -24.98 16.21 -32.60
CA PHE A 160 -24.08 15.22 -32.02
C PHE A 160 -23.96 13.96 -32.88
N ASP A 161 -24.37 14.04 -34.16
CA ASP A 161 -24.42 12.91 -35.11
C ASP A 161 -25.14 11.69 -34.50
N ALA A 162 -26.17 11.95 -33.68
CA ALA A 162 -26.84 10.92 -32.90
C ALA A 162 -27.72 10.04 -33.79
N PRO A 163 -27.81 8.72 -33.53
CA PRO A 163 -28.61 7.81 -34.33
C PRO A 163 -30.08 8.24 -34.40
N ASP A 164 -30.71 8.08 -35.55
CA ASP A 164 -32.12 8.41 -35.74
C ASP A 164 -33.04 7.68 -34.77
N CYS A 165 -34.11 8.37 -34.34
CA CYS A 165 -35.09 7.81 -33.43
C CYS A 165 -35.92 6.74 -34.15
N PRO A 166 -36.03 5.51 -33.61
CA PRO A 166 -36.94 4.52 -34.16
C PRO A 166 -38.39 5.02 -34.13
N GLU A 167 -39.19 4.67 -35.14
CA GLU A 167 -40.58 5.14 -35.30
C GLU A 167 -41.50 4.81 -34.11
N TRP A 168 -41.19 3.73 -33.37
CA TRP A 168 -41.95 3.24 -32.22
C TRP A 168 -41.43 3.79 -30.87
N ILE A 169 -40.43 4.68 -30.87
CA ILE A 169 -39.97 5.44 -29.69
C ILE A 169 -40.27 6.93 -29.91
N SER A 170 -40.65 7.65 -28.85
CA SER A 170 -40.74 9.10 -28.91
C SER A 170 -39.35 9.76 -28.86
N GLU A 171 -39.16 10.84 -29.61
CA GLU A 171 -37.91 11.62 -29.60
C GLU A 171 -37.38 11.97 -28.18
N PRO A 172 -38.22 12.41 -27.21
CA PRO A 172 -37.73 12.68 -25.86
C PRO A 172 -37.25 11.42 -25.13
N ALA A 173 -37.93 10.29 -25.31
CA ALA A 173 -37.54 9.03 -24.66
C ALA A 173 -36.24 8.47 -25.25
N TRP A 174 -36.07 8.57 -26.58
CA TRP A 174 -34.83 8.21 -27.25
C TRP A 174 -33.67 9.12 -26.83
N THR A 175 -33.92 10.43 -26.76
CA THR A 175 -32.93 11.41 -26.27
C THR A 175 -32.50 11.09 -24.84
N ALA A 176 -33.45 10.80 -23.94
CA ALA A 176 -33.16 10.42 -22.56
C ALA A 176 -32.34 9.13 -22.46
N LEU A 177 -32.58 8.16 -23.35
CA LEU A 177 -31.81 6.93 -23.41
C LEU A 177 -30.36 7.19 -23.83
N LEU A 178 -30.13 7.99 -24.88
CA LEU A 178 -28.80 8.28 -25.41
C LEU A 178 -27.98 9.23 -24.50
N PHE A 179 -28.58 10.35 -24.10
CA PHE A 179 -27.88 11.49 -23.48
C PHE A 179 -28.11 11.65 -21.99
N GLY A 180 -29.07 10.93 -21.41
CA GLY A 180 -29.35 10.98 -19.98
C GLY A 180 -28.24 10.35 -19.14
N ASP A 181 -28.28 10.61 -17.84
CA ASP A 181 -27.31 10.15 -16.85
C ASP A 181 -27.96 9.44 -15.64
N SER A 182 -29.28 9.33 -15.63
CA SER A 182 -30.05 8.75 -14.54
C SER A 182 -30.56 7.35 -14.86
N CYS A 183 -30.56 6.45 -13.88
CA CYS A 183 -31.23 5.17 -13.94
C CYS A 183 -32.74 5.37 -14.23
N GLN A 184 -33.28 4.68 -15.23
CA GLN A 184 -34.71 4.79 -15.56
C GLN A 184 -35.61 4.00 -14.60
N ALA A 185 -35.05 3.14 -13.74
CA ALA A 185 -35.80 2.40 -12.73
C ALA A 185 -35.86 3.14 -11.38
N CYS A 186 -34.70 3.52 -10.82
CA CYS A 186 -34.62 4.12 -9.48
C CYS A 186 -34.27 5.62 -9.48
N GLY A 187 -33.93 6.22 -10.62
CA GLY A 187 -33.55 7.64 -10.70
C GLY A 187 -32.13 7.98 -10.21
N THR A 188 -31.31 7.01 -9.80
CA THR A 188 -29.91 7.28 -9.40
C THR A 188 -29.11 7.89 -10.55
N ASN A 189 -28.36 8.98 -10.29
CA ASN A 189 -27.54 9.69 -11.27
C ASN A 189 -26.22 8.96 -11.59
N ASN A 190 -25.44 9.51 -12.52
CA ASN A 190 -24.12 9.00 -12.95
C ASN A 190 -24.12 7.59 -13.53
N VAL A 191 -25.21 7.19 -14.17
CA VAL A 191 -25.33 5.92 -14.89
C VAL A 191 -24.98 6.14 -16.36
N THR A 192 -23.80 5.68 -16.78
CA THR A 192 -23.33 5.84 -18.17
C THR A 192 -23.73 4.69 -19.10
N GLN A 193 -23.96 3.51 -18.53
CA GLN A 193 -24.22 2.28 -19.26
C GLN A 193 -25.68 2.19 -19.74
N VAL A 194 -25.84 1.88 -21.02
CA VAL A 194 -27.14 1.66 -21.69
C VAL A 194 -27.19 0.21 -22.15
N ASP A 195 -28.31 -0.46 -21.89
CA ASP A 195 -28.66 -1.72 -22.55
C ASP A 195 -29.55 -1.39 -23.75
N PHE A 196 -28.98 -1.35 -24.95
CA PHE A 196 -29.72 -1.07 -26.18
C PHE A 196 -30.64 -2.22 -26.61
N THR A 197 -30.46 -3.42 -26.05
CA THR A 197 -31.35 -4.55 -26.32
C THR A 197 -32.66 -4.39 -25.55
N LEU A 198 -32.59 -3.96 -24.30
CA LEU A 198 -33.77 -3.61 -23.48
C LEU A 198 -34.23 -2.17 -23.66
N LEU A 199 -33.41 -1.33 -24.31
CA LEU A 199 -33.60 0.12 -24.47
C LEU A 199 -33.71 0.85 -23.12
N ARG A 200 -32.88 0.45 -22.17
CA ARG A 200 -32.92 0.95 -20.79
C ARG A 200 -31.53 1.35 -20.30
N ARG A 201 -31.46 2.49 -19.60
CA ARG A 201 -30.31 2.93 -18.81
C ARG A 201 -30.52 2.51 -17.36
N ILE A 202 -29.69 1.60 -16.88
CA ILE A 202 -29.87 0.91 -15.60
C ILE A 202 -28.59 0.91 -14.78
N CYS A 203 -28.70 1.26 -13.51
CA CYS A 203 -27.57 1.16 -12.57
C CYS A 203 -27.29 -0.31 -12.22
N VAL A 204 -26.12 -0.58 -11.65
CA VAL A 204 -25.69 -1.94 -11.28
C VAL A 204 -26.68 -2.59 -10.29
N LYS A 205 -27.20 -1.83 -9.32
CA LYS A 205 -28.17 -2.33 -8.32
C LYS A 205 -29.48 -2.77 -8.97
N CYS A 206 -30.11 -1.90 -9.75
CA CYS A 206 -31.36 -2.23 -10.46
C CYS A 206 -31.15 -3.37 -11.45
N ARG A 207 -29.99 -3.44 -12.10
CA ARG A 207 -29.66 -4.56 -12.99
C ARG A 207 -29.68 -5.91 -12.26
N GLN A 208 -29.17 -5.96 -11.03
CA GLN A 208 -29.18 -7.19 -10.22
C GLN A 208 -30.57 -7.53 -9.66
N GLN A 209 -31.38 -6.51 -9.37
CA GLN A 209 -32.71 -6.67 -8.77
C GLN A 209 -33.78 -7.09 -9.78
N HIS A 210 -33.75 -6.48 -10.97
CA HIS A 210 -34.86 -6.56 -11.94
C HIS A 210 -34.59 -7.47 -13.13
N LEU A 211 -33.34 -7.86 -13.41
CA LEU A 211 -33.06 -8.84 -14.45
C LEU A 211 -33.29 -10.26 -13.93
N VAL A 212 -34.28 -10.93 -14.52
CA VAL A 212 -34.63 -12.32 -14.22
C VAL A 212 -34.09 -13.23 -15.31
N LEU A 213 -33.26 -14.19 -14.93
CA LEU A 213 -32.75 -15.23 -15.83
C LEU A 213 -33.92 -16.13 -16.29
N SER A 214 -33.96 -16.48 -17.58
CA SER A 214 -35.03 -17.31 -18.17
C SER A 214 -35.38 -18.56 -17.36
N THR A 215 -34.39 -19.28 -16.84
CA THR A 215 -34.57 -20.49 -16.02
C THR A 215 -35.20 -20.22 -14.65
N LYS A 216 -35.07 -19.00 -14.12
CA LYS A 216 -35.62 -18.59 -12.81
C LYS A 216 -36.99 -17.95 -12.91
N VAL A 217 -37.45 -17.60 -14.12
CA VAL A 217 -38.75 -16.94 -14.32
C VAL A 217 -39.89 -17.82 -13.79
N LYS A 218 -39.94 -19.11 -14.16
CA LYS A 218 -40.99 -20.05 -13.74
C LYS A 218 -41.09 -20.19 -12.21
N ASN A 219 -39.96 -20.05 -11.50
CA ASN A 219 -39.92 -20.12 -10.03
C ASN A 219 -40.40 -18.82 -9.35
N ARG A 220 -40.25 -17.67 -10.03
CA ARG A 220 -40.62 -16.35 -9.49
C ARG A 220 -42.08 -15.99 -9.79
N TYR A 221 -42.62 -16.48 -10.90
CA TYR A 221 -43.98 -16.19 -11.36
C TYR A 221 -44.77 -17.50 -11.50
N SER A 222 -45.44 -17.92 -10.43
CA SER A 222 -46.32 -19.10 -10.44
C SER A 222 -47.54 -18.84 -11.33
N GLY A 223 -47.73 -19.64 -12.37
CA GLY A 223 -48.83 -19.48 -13.33
C GLY A 223 -48.48 -18.70 -14.60
N LEU A 224 -47.20 -18.38 -14.83
CA LEU A 224 -46.77 -17.76 -16.08
C LEU A 224 -46.97 -18.70 -17.26
N ASN A 225 -47.72 -18.24 -18.27
CA ASN A 225 -47.79 -18.94 -19.55
C ASN A 225 -46.49 -18.73 -20.35
N GLU A 226 -45.95 -19.81 -20.93
CA GLU A 226 -44.63 -19.80 -21.60
C GLU A 226 -44.54 -18.78 -22.74
N TYR A 227 -45.67 -18.48 -23.41
CA TYR A 227 -45.73 -17.49 -24.48
C TYR A 227 -45.52 -16.03 -24.04
N VAL A 228 -45.62 -15.70 -22.74
CA VAL A 228 -45.41 -14.32 -22.25
C VAL A 228 -43.98 -13.86 -22.53
N LEU A 229 -43.01 -14.76 -22.39
CA LEU A 229 -41.60 -14.47 -22.64
C LEU A 229 -41.32 -14.18 -24.12
N ASP A 230 -42.13 -14.74 -25.02
CA ASP A 230 -42.02 -14.49 -26.45
C ASP A 230 -42.47 -13.08 -26.84
N LEU A 231 -43.28 -12.43 -26.01
CA LEU A 231 -43.88 -11.11 -26.26
C LEU A 231 -43.04 -9.93 -25.75
N ILE A 232 -41.97 -10.19 -24.99
CA ILE A 232 -41.13 -9.15 -24.37
C ILE A 232 -39.70 -9.15 -24.92
N LEU A 233 -39.01 -8.02 -24.77
CA LEU A 233 -37.60 -7.91 -25.12
C LEU A 233 -36.75 -8.68 -24.11
N SER A 234 -35.64 -9.24 -24.60
CA SER A 234 -34.69 -9.97 -23.78
C SER A 234 -33.27 -9.50 -24.06
N THR A 235 -32.37 -9.68 -23.10
CA THR A 235 -30.95 -9.33 -23.23
C THR A 235 -30.07 -10.51 -22.87
N GLN A 236 -28.92 -10.61 -23.51
CA GLN A 236 -27.94 -11.65 -23.18
C GLN A 236 -27.08 -11.20 -22.00
N GLY A 237 -26.87 -12.10 -21.04
CA GLY A 237 -26.01 -11.84 -19.89
C GLY A 237 -24.57 -11.57 -20.31
N ARG A 238 -24.00 -10.44 -19.86
CA ARG A 238 -22.59 -10.08 -20.13
C ARG A 238 -21.60 -10.93 -19.31
N ILE A 239 -22.01 -11.48 -18.16
CA ILE A 239 -21.14 -12.19 -17.21
C ILE A 239 -21.50 -13.69 -17.17
N SER A 240 -22.78 -14.01 -17.00
CA SER A 240 -23.32 -15.37 -17.05
C SER A 240 -24.05 -15.59 -18.37
N LYS A 241 -23.67 -16.63 -19.12
CA LYS A 241 -24.34 -17.02 -20.36
C LYS A 241 -25.80 -17.36 -20.05
N GLY A 242 -26.74 -16.59 -20.62
CA GLY A 242 -28.18 -16.77 -20.40
C GLY A 242 -29.01 -15.62 -20.97
N ILE A 243 -30.29 -15.89 -21.17
CA ILE A 243 -31.28 -14.90 -21.62
C ILE A 243 -31.96 -14.31 -20.39
N TYR A 244 -31.99 -12.99 -20.32
CA TYR A 244 -32.57 -12.23 -19.22
C TYR A 244 -33.76 -11.42 -19.69
N TYR A 245 -34.75 -11.32 -18.80
CA TYR A 245 -35.95 -10.54 -18.98
C TYR A 245 -36.04 -9.50 -17.86
N TRP A 246 -36.68 -8.38 -18.16
CA TRP A 246 -36.96 -7.36 -17.17
C TRP A 246 -38.26 -7.69 -16.44
N ASP A 247 -38.24 -7.72 -15.11
CA ASP A 247 -39.37 -8.15 -14.28
C ASP A 247 -40.66 -7.34 -14.52
N THR A 248 -40.57 -6.01 -14.60
CA THR A 248 -41.75 -5.17 -14.84
C THR A 248 -42.35 -5.41 -16.23
N ASP A 249 -41.53 -5.79 -17.21
CA ASP A 249 -42.03 -6.09 -18.57
C ASP A 249 -42.82 -7.41 -18.56
N ILE A 250 -42.42 -8.39 -17.73
CA ILE A 250 -43.16 -9.63 -17.50
C ILE A 250 -44.51 -9.30 -16.85
N GLU A 251 -44.50 -8.54 -15.75
CA GLU A 251 -45.69 -8.18 -14.97
C GLU A 251 -46.70 -7.36 -15.80
N GLU A 252 -46.23 -6.35 -16.54
CA GLU A 252 -47.08 -5.54 -17.41
C GLU A 252 -47.69 -6.36 -18.55
N THR A 253 -46.94 -7.32 -19.11
CA THR A 253 -47.43 -8.17 -20.19
C THR A 253 -48.46 -9.18 -19.67
N MET A 254 -48.22 -9.78 -18.51
CA MET A 254 -49.21 -10.62 -17.82
C MET A 254 -50.50 -9.85 -17.55
N ALA A 255 -50.42 -8.66 -16.97
CA ALA A 255 -51.58 -7.83 -16.68
C ALA A 255 -52.38 -7.45 -17.94
N LYS A 256 -51.70 -7.16 -19.06
CA LYS A 256 -52.35 -6.90 -20.36
C LYS A 256 -53.12 -8.11 -20.88
N ILE A 257 -52.53 -9.30 -20.75
CA ILE A 257 -53.16 -10.56 -21.18
C ILE A 257 -54.37 -10.88 -20.30
N ASP A 258 -54.25 -10.74 -18.98
CA ASP A 258 -55.34 -11.04 -18.05
C ASP A 258 -56.50 -10.04 -18.20
N ALA A 259 -56.20 -8.76 -18.36
CA ALA A 259 -57.20 -7.75 -18.68
C ALA A 259 -57.89 -7.98 -20.05
N ALA A 260 -57.21 -8.64 -21.00
CA ALA A 260 -57.82 -9.04 -22.27
C ALA A 260 -58.74 -10.25 -22.11
N LYS A 261 -58.38 -11.23 -21.27
CA LYS A 261 -59.23 -12.39 -20.93
C LYS A 261 -60.52 -11.98 -20.22
N GLU A 262 -60.44 -10.99 -19.33
CA GLU A 262 -61.61 -10.48 -18.59
C GLU A 262 -62.58 -9.66 -19.45
N ARG A 263 -62.15 -9.21 -20.65
CA ARG A 263 -62.91 -8.38 -21.59
C ARG A 263 -63.58 -9.16 -22.72
N GLU A 264 -63.80 -10.46 -22.59
CA GLU A 264 -64.66 -11.22 -23.53
C GLU A 264 -66.16 -10.91 -23.30
N PRO A 265 -66.71 -9.89 -23.99
CA PRO A 265 -67.98 -10.09 -24.68
C PRO A 265 -67.87 -9.73 -26.17
N SER A 266 -68.24 -10.71 -27.01
CA SER A 266 -68.81 -10.57 -28.36
C SER A 266 -68.40 -9.32 -29.16
N GLY A 267 -67.19 -9.27 -29.72
CA GLY A 267 -66.80 -8.24 -30.71
C GLY A 267 -65.33 -7.83 -30.75
N PHE A 268 -64.48 -8.33 -29.86
CA PHE A 268 -63.03 -8.11 -29.88
C PHE A 268 -62.29 -9.19 -30.68
N PRO A 269 -61.04 -8.92 -31.16
CA PRO A 269 -60.19 -9.94 -31.78
C PRO A 269 -60.06 -11.15 -30.86
N SER A 270 -59.99 -12.36 -31.43
CA SER A 270 -59.73 -13.56 -30.64
C SER A 270 -58.46 -13.38 -29.80
N MET A 271 -58.36 -14.04 -28.64
CA MET A 271 -57.12 -14.09 -27.86
C MET A 271 -55.92 -14.48 -28.73
N ASP A 272 -56.13 -15.37 -29.70
CA ASP A 272 -55.11 -15.78 -30.67
C ASP A 272 -54.68 -14.64 -31.59
N ASP A 273 -55.63 -13.82 -32.08
CA ASP A 273 -55.34 -12.66 -32.93
C ASP A 273 -54.56 -11.58 -32.16
N LEU A 274 -54.91 -11.38 -30.88
CA LEU A 274 -54.20 -10.46 -29.99
C LEU A 274 -52.76 -10.91 -29.73
N LEU A 275 -52.57 -12.19 -29.39
CA LEU A 275 -51.25 -12.77 -29.16
C LEU A 275 -50.38 -12.69 -30.42
N GLU A 276 -50.95 -12.98 -31.59
CA GLU A 276 -50.22 -12.90 -32.85
C GLU A 276 -49.83 -11.45 -33.19
N THR A 277 -50.74 -10.50 -32.97
CA THR A 277 -50.44 -9.07 -33.14
C THR A 277 -49.29 -8.62 -32.25
N LEU A 278 -49.28 -9.05 -30.97
CA LEU A 278 -48.20 -8.73 -30.03
C LEU A 278 -46.87 -9.40 -30.41
N ARG A 279 -46.91 -10.67 -30.87
CA ARG A 279 -45.72 -11.38 -31.39
C ARG A 279 -45.14 -10.67 -32.60
N MET A 280 -45.98 -10.27 -33.56
CA MET A 280 -45.56 -9.54 -34.75
C MET A 280 -44.94 -8.20 -34.38
N ALA A 281 -45.58 -7.43 -33.50
CA ALA A 281 -45.08 -6.14 -33.02
C ALA A 281 -43.74 -6.28 -32.28
N LYS A 282 -43.61 -7.26 -31.39
CA LYS A 282 -42.35 -7.56 -30.70
C LYS A 282 -41.27 -8.01 -31.68
N SER A 283 -41.59 -8.88 -32.63
CA SER A 283 -40.62 -9.40 -33.60
C SER A 283 -40.11 -8.30 -34.52
N ALA A 284 -40.99 -7.40 -34.98
CA ALA A 284 -40.61 -6.23 -35.75
C ALA A 284 -39.68 -5.30 -34.93
N LYS A 285 -40.03 -5.05 -33.67
CA LYS A 285 -39.22 -4.25 -32.74
C LYS A 285 -37.84 -4.89 -32.49
N ALA A 286 -37.80 -6.17 -32.17
CA ALA A 286 -36.58 -6.92 -31.89
C ALA A 286 -35.66 -6.97 -33.12
N ARG A 287 -36.22 -7.16 -34.32
CA ARG A 287 -35.48 -7.11 -35.59
C ARG A 287 -34.87 -5.72 -35.82
N SER A 288 -35.67 -4.66 -35.65
CA SER A 288 -35.19 -3.28 -35.78
C SER A 288 -34.10 -2.93 -34.78
N ILE A 289 -34.14 -3.49 -33.56
CA ILE A 289 -33.07 -3.33 -32.56
C ILE A 289 -31.83 -4.11 -33.01
N GLU A 290 -31.98 -5.37 -33.41
CA GLU A 290 -30.85 -6.23 -33.80
C GLU A 290 -30.05 -5.63 -34.96
N GLU A 291 -30.75 -5.06 -35.95
CA GLU A 291 -30.13 -4.39 -37.11
C GLU A 291 -29.30 -3.17 -36.73
N ARG A 292 -29.68 -2.42 -35.68
CA ARG A 292 -29.12 -1.10 -35.36
C ARG A 292 -28.33 -1.04 -34.05
N LYS A 293 -28.43 -2.05 -33.18
CA LYS A 293 -27.83 -2.05 -31.84
C LYS A 293 -26.32 -1.87 -31.88
N SER A 294 -25.66 -2.40 -32.91
CA SER A 294 -24.20 -2.30 -33.09
C SER A 294 -23.82 -0.85 -33.30
N ASP A 295 -24.49 -0.16 -34.21
CA ASP A 295 -24.24 1.24 -34.54
C ASP A 295 -24.56 2.14 -33.34
N TRP A 296 -25.67 1.90 -32.64
CA TRP A 296 -26.02 2.63 -31.42
C TRP A 296 -24.97 2.45 -30.32
N THR A 297 -24.50 1.22 -30.12
CA THR A 297 -23.48 0.91 -29.11
C THR A 297 -22.15 1.56 -29.48
N HIS A 298 -21.77 1.51 -30.76
CA HIS A 298 -20.56 2.12 -31.27
C HIS A 298 -20.58 3.64 -31.11
N TRP A 299 -21.64 4.30 -31.58
CA TRP A 299 -21.83 5.74 -31.43
C TRP A 299 -21.81 6.16 -29.95
N HIS A 300 -22.53 5.44 -29.08
CA HIS A 300 -22.56 5.77 -27.65
C HIS A 300 -21.17 5.66 -27.01
N GLY A 301 -20.38 4.65 -27.42
CA GLY A 301 -18.98 4.51 -27.01
C GLY A 301 -18.12 5.69 -27.46
N GLN A 302 -18.27 6.14 -28.70
CA GLN A 302 -17.56 7.32 -29.23
C GLN A 302 -17.97 8.60 -28.49
N TYR A 303 -19.27 8.80 -28.28
CA TYR A 303 -19.81 9.95 -27.54
C TYR A 303 -19.30 10.00 -26.10
N GLN A 304 -19.33 8.89 -25.37
CA GLN A 304 -18.78 8.80 -24.00
C GLN A 304 -17.27 9.07 -23.96
N THR A 305 -16.52 8.58 -24.95
CA THR A 305 -15.08 8.83 -25.08
C THR A 305 -14.80 10.30 -25.38
N GLY A 306 -15.58 10.93 -26.28
CA GLY A 306 -15.53 12.36 -26.55
C GLY A 306 -15.74 13.18 -25.29
N ARG A 307 -16.86 12.95 -24.59
CA ARG A 307 -17.18 13.64 -23.33
C ARG A 307 -16.07 13.50 -22.28
N SER A 308 -15.51 12.31 -22.14
CA SER A 308 -14.41 12.06 -21.19
C SER A 308 -13.16 12.85 -21.55
N ARG A 309 -12.83 12.96 -22.85
CA ARG A 309 -11.72 13.81 -23.34
C ARG A 309 -11.98 15.29 -23.10
N ASP A 310 -13.21 15.76 -23.31
CA ASP A 310 -13.56 17.17 -23.08
C ASP A 310 -13.43 17.54 -21.60
N ILE A 311 -13.91 16.66 -20.71
CA ILE A 311 -13.73 16.82 -19.25
C ILE A 311 -12.25 16.88 -18.89
N ALA A 312 -11.45 15.92 -19.38
CA ALA A 312 -10.01 15.88 -19.12
C ALA A 312 -9.29 17.14 -19.64
N ARG A 313 -9.70 17.66 -20.81
CA ARG A 313 -9.16 18.90 -21.38
C ARG A 313 -9.48 20.11 -20.51
N LEU A 314 -10.69 20.20 -19.97
CA LEU A 314 -11.08 21.29 -19.06
C LEU A 314 -10.31 21.22 -17.73
N GLN A 315 -10.18 20.01 -17.15
CA GLN A 315 -9.37 19.77 -15.95
C GLN A 315 -7.91 20.16 -16.17
N GLN A 316 -7.31 19.71 -17.28
CA GLN A 316 -5.94 20.06 -17.63
C GLN A 316 -5.77 21.58 -17.78
N ARG A 317 -6.68 22.24 -18.49
CA ARG A 317 -6.64 23.71 -18.67
C ARG A 317 -6.69 24.45 -17.34
N ARG A 318 -7.54 24.00 -16.41
CA ARG A 318 -7.62 24.57 -15.07
C ARG A 318 -6.31 24.39 -14.31
N LEU A 319 -5.73 23.19 -14.32
CA LEU A 319 -4.44 22.91 -13.68
C LEU A 319 -3.30 23.75 -14.29
N GLU A 320 -3.28 23.94 -15.61
CA GLU A 320 -2.31 24.80 -16.28
C GLU A 320 -2.43 26.26 -15.84
N GLN A 321 -3.66 26.77 -15.66
CA GLN A 321 -3.89 28.12 -15.13
C GLN A 321 -3.43 28.25 -13.68
N ILE A 322 -3.69 27.26 -12.83
CA ILE A 322 -3.20 27.23 -11.45
C ILE A 322 -1.67 27.23 -11.42
N LYS A 323 -1.04 26.36 -12.23
CA LYS A 323 0.42 26.31 -12.36
C LYS A 323 0.98 27.65 -12.80
N ALA A 324 0.41 28.28 -13.84
CA ALA A 324 0.87 29.57 -14.33
C ALA A 324 0.79 30.66 -13.25
N ARG A 325 -0.27 30.68 -12.41
CA ARG A 325 -0.38 31.63 -11.31
C ARG A 325 0.67 31.38 -10.21
N LEU A 326 0.89 30.12 -9.81
CA LEU A 326 1.94 29.77 -8.83
C LEU A 326 3.35 30.09 -9.35
N LEU A 327 3.65 29.81 -10.62
CA LEU A 327 4.92 30.20 -11.25
C LEU A 327 5.08 31.73 -11.26
N GLY A 328 4.01 32.48 -11.55
CA GLY A 328 4.02 33.94 -11.52
C GLY A 328 4.28 34.54 -10.12
N LEU A 329 4.02 33.77 -9.06
CA LEU A 329 4.34 34.13 -7.67
C LEU A 329 5.79 33.79 -7.26
N GLY A 330 6.56 33.15 -8.16
CA GLY A 330 7.98 32.82 -7.95
C GLY A 330 8.25 31.40 -7.46
N TYR A 331 7.25 30.52 -7.43
CA TYR A 331 7.47 29.10 -7.11
C TYR A 331 8.13 28.35 -8.28
N ASP A 332 8.94 27.32 -7.97
CA ASP A 332 9.62 26.50 -8.96
C ASP A 332 8.68 25.43 -9.53
N GLN A 333 8.76 25.18 -10.84
CA GLN A 333 7.95 24.16 -11.53
C GLN A 333 8.08 22.76 -10.89
N ARG A 334 9.25 22.43 -10.32
CA ARG A 334 9.50 21.14 -9.67
C ARG A 334 8.65 20.93 -8.41
N ASP A 335 8.21 22.01 -7.79
CA ASP A 335 7.41 21.97 -6.56
C ASP A 335 5.91 21.81 -6.85
N LEU A 336 5.48 21.93 -8.12
CA LEU A 336 4.08 21.95 -8.55
C LEU A 336 3.55 20.60 -9.07
N GLY A 337 4.35 19.54 -8.97
CA GLY A 337 3.97 18.20 -9.47
C GLY A 337 2.73 17.61 -8.78
N PHE A 338 2.46 18.01 -7.54
CA PHE A 338 1.36 17.51 -6.72
C PHE A 338 -0.03 17.84 -7.26
N LEU A 339 -0.14 18.93 -8.03
CA LEU A 339 -1.39 19.42 -8.59
C LEU A 339 -2.11 18.38 -9.45
N ILE A 340 -1.37 17.48 -10.10
CA ILE A 340 -1.93 16.39 -10.92
C ILE A 340 -2.74 15.40 -10.07
N TYR A 341 -2.37 15.25 -8.79
CA TYR A 341 -3.00 14.33 -7.84
C TYR A 341 -3.82 15.05 -6.78
N HIS A 342 -3.94 16.38 -6.85
CA HIS A 342 -4.67 17.18 -5.87
C HIS A 342 -6.16 16.78 -5.86
N PRO A 343 -6.76 16.46 -4.70
CA PRO A 343 -8.06 15.78 -4.63
C PRO A 343 -9.22 16.55 -5.27
N GLU A 344 -9.21 17.88 -5.19
CA GLU A 344 -10.26 18.76 -5.70
C GLU A 344 -9.88 19.36 -7.07
N GLU A 345 -8.78 20.12 -7.12
CA GLU A 345 -8.34 20.81 -8.33
C GLU A 345 -8.05 19.90 -9.54
N SER A 346 -7.56 18.67 -9.35
CA SER A 346 -7.35 17.74 -10.48
C SER A 346 -8.65 17.27 -11.13
N LYS A 347 -9.76 17.30 -10.39
CA LYS A 347 -11.07 16.83 -10.85
C LYS A 347 -11.98 17.96 -11.31
N SER A 348 -11.68 19.19 -10.91
CA SER A 348 -12.51 20.35 -11.20
C SER A 348 -12.47 20.75 -12.68
N THR A 349 -13.64 20.92 -13.28
CA THR A 349 -13.80 21.49 -14.64
C THR A 349 -14.23 22.96 -14.59
N ALA A 350 -14.40 23.54 -13.40
CA ALA A 350 -14.85 24.91 -13.25
C ALA A 350 -13.80 25.89 -13.80
N MET A 351 -14.26 26.99 -14.38
CA MET A 351 -13.36 28.06 -14.81
C MET A 351 -12.66 28.67 -13.59
N LEU A 352 -11.35 28.94 -13.71
CA LEU A 352 -10.61 29.64 -12.67
C LEU A 352 -10.80 31.15 -12.82
N THR A 353 -11.76 31.70 -12.08
CA THR A 353 -11.96 33.15 -11.92
C THR A 353 -11.01 33.71 -10.86
N ASP A 354 -10.82 35.02 -10.81
CA ASP A 354 -9.99 35.65 -9.78
C ASP A 354 -10.54 35.42 -8.37
N GLU A 355 -11.85 35.51 -8.18
CA GLU A 355 -12.50 35.20 -6.89
C GLU A 355 -12.25 33.74 -6.45
N SER A 356 -12.38 32.78 -7.38
CA SER A 356 -12.13 31.37 -7.07
C SER A 356 -10.66 31.08 -6.82
N TRP A 357 -9.76 31.81 -7.47
CA TRP A 357 -8.32 31.74 -7.21
C TRP A 357 -7.99 32.24 -5.81
N ASP A 358 -8.51 33.41 -5.41
CA ASP A 358 -8.23 33.98 -4.10
C ASP A 358 -8.69 33.06 -2.95
N SER A 359 -9.76 32.30 -3.17
CA SER A 359 -10.25 31.30 -2.22
C SER A 359 -9.32 30.09 -2.04
N ILE A 360 -8.64 29.64 -3.09
CA ILE A 360 -7.81 28.42 -3.05
C ILE A 360 -6.31 28.72 -2.88
N ARG A 361 -5.90 29.97 -3.14
CA ARG A 361 -4.49 30.39 -3.21
C ARG A 361 -3.69 30.03 -1.95
N LEU A 362 -4.17 30.42 -0.77
CA LEU A 362 -3.41 30.24 0.48
C LEU A 362 -3.12 28.77 0.78
N GLN A 363 -4.09 27.90 0.53
CA GLN A 363 -3.91 26.46 0.69
C GLN A 363 -2.85 25.94 -0.29
N LEU A 364 -2.97 26.29 -1.57
CA LEU A 364 -2.02 25.84 -2.60
C LEU A 364 -0.61 26.37 -2.39
N GLU A 365 -0.44 27.61 -1.89
CA GLU A 365 0.87 28.16 -1.51
C GLU A 365 1.48 27.37 -0.34
N SER A 366 0.69 27.04 0.69
CA SER A 366 1.15 26.22 1.82
C SER A 366 1.60 24.82 1.37
N GLU A 367 0.80 24.15 0.54
CA GLU A 367 1.15 22.84 -0.02
C GLU A 367 2.40 22.92 -0.92
N THR A 368 2.52 23.98 -1.72
CA THR A 368 3.70 24.20 -2.57
C THR A 368 4.97 24.39 -1.73
N VAL A 369 4.88 25.12 -0.62
CA VAL A 369 6.00 25.30 0.33
C VAL A 369 6.41 23.96 0.96
N GLU A 370 5.46 23.15 1.40
CA GLU A 370 5.75 21.81 1.94
C GLU A 370 6.47 20.94 0.89
N HIS A 371 6.00 20.96 -0.36
CA HIS A 371 6.62 20.24 -1.46
C HIS A 371 8.04 20.72 -1.77
N ARG A 372 8.26 22.05 -1.76
CA ARG A 372 9.60 22.66 -1.89
C ARG A 372 10.53 22.20 -0.78
N ASP A 373 10.08 22.28 0.47
CA ASP A 373 10.92 21.94 1.63
C ASP A 373 11.25 20.44 1.62
N ARG A 374 10.30 19.58 1.23
CA ARG A 374 10.57 18.16 1.01
C ARG A 374 11.55 17.91 -0.13
N ARG A 375 11.46 18.64 -1.25
CA ARG A 375 12.43 18.54 -2.35
C ARG A 375 13.84 18.92 -1.87
N LEU A 376 13.98 20.06 -1.19
CA LEU A 376 15.26 20.52 -0.66
C LEU A 376 15.85 19.54 0.36
N ALA A 377 15.02 18.96 1.23
CA ALA A 377 15.45 17.92 2.17
C ALA A 377 15.95 16.66 1.45
N ASN A 378 15.27 16.23 0.38
CA ASN A 378 15.67 15.08 -0.44
C ASN A 378 16.98 15.36 -1.20
N GLU A 379 17.11 16.54 -1.81
CA GLU A 379 18.33 16.98 -2.52
C GLU A 379 19.52 17.03 -1.54
N ALA A 380 19.34 17.62 -0.36
CA ALA A 380 20.37 17.65 0.68
C ALA A 380 20.73 16.25 1.19
N GLY A 381 19.74 15.36 1.36
CA GLY A 381 19.97 13.96 1.70
C GLY A 381 20.76 13.21 0.63
N GLN A 382 20.45 13.44 -0.65
CA GLN A 382 21.20 12.86 -1.75
C GLN A 382 22.66 13.32 -1.75
N GLN A 383 22.92 14.62 -1.55
CA GLN A 383 24.30 15.14 -1.46
C GLN A 383 25.08 14.51 -0.30
N ARG A 384 24.45 14.35 0.88
CA ARG A 384 25.08 13.63 2.00
C ARG A 384 25.37 12.17 1.65
N GLN A 385 24.45 11.50 0.97
CA GLN A 385 24.65 10.13 0.50
C GLN A 385 25.84 10.04 -0.46
N GLU A 386 25.98 10.97 -1.40
CA GLU A 386 27.10 10.99 -2.36
C GLU A 386 28.44 11.20 -1.63
N ARG A 387 28.51 12.12 -0.66
CA ARG A 387 29.71 12.31 0.18
C ARG A 387 30.03 11.09 1.06
N ALA A 388 29.01 10.46 1.65
CA ALA A 388 29.19 9.23 2.41
C ALA A 388 29.69 8.06 1.55
N ALA A 389 29.37 8.06 0.25
CA ALA A 389 29.89 7.09 -0.71
C ALA A 389 31.42 7.16 -0.85
N VAL A 390 31.96 8.38 -0.80
CA VAL A 390 33.42 8.61 -0.83
C VAL A 390 34.08 7.92 0.37
N VAL A 391 33.58 8.19 1.58
CA VAL A 391 34.08 7.56 2.82
C VAL A 391 33.95 6.03 2.77
N TYR A 392 32.79 5.54 2.32
CA TYR A 392 32.54 4.11 2.14
C TYR A 392 33.58 3.47 1.21
N ASN A 393 33.78 4.03 0.02
CA ASN A 393 34.69 3.50 -0.98
C ASN A 393 36.14 3.48 -0.45
N ARG A 394 36.58 4.58 0.19
CA ARG A 394 37.92 4.63 0.80
C ARG A 394 38.08 3.62 1.93
N PHE A 395 37.04 3.39 2.73
CA PHE A 395 37.06 2.39 3.79
C PHE A 395 37.10 0.95 3.26
N ILE A 396 36.39 0.65 2.18
CA ILE A 396 36.46 -0.64 1.50
C ILE A 396 37.88 -0.89 0.95
N GLU A 397 38.50 0.11 0.32
CA GLU A 397 39.88 0.00 -0.15
C GLU A 397 40.88 -0.20 1.01
N HIS A 398 40.63 0.41 2.17
CA HIS A 398 41.39 0.13 3.38
C HIS A 398 41.19 -1.32 3.85
N LYS A 399 39.93 -1.81 3.89
CA LYS A 399 39.60 -3.20 4.27
C LYS A 399 40.25 -4.25 3.35
N LYS A 400 40.38 -3.97 2.04
CA LYS A 400 41.05 -4.86 1.08
C LYS A 400 42.51 -5.15 1.45
N ARG A 401 43.18 -4.23 2.16
CA ARG A 401 44.56 -4.38 2.64
C ARG A 401 44.67 -5.10 3.98
N ILE A 402 43.54 -5.30 4.67
CA ILE A 402 43.47 -5.97 5.97
C ILE A 402 43.14 -7.45 5.75
N HIS A 403 43.87 -8.32 6.46
CA HIS A 403 43.62 -9.76 6.43
C HIS A 403 42.17 -10.10 6.82
N PRO A 404 41.44 -10.96 6.08
CA PRO A 404 40.01 -11.21 6.30
C PRO A 404 39.63 -11.66 7.71
N SER A 405 40.53 -12.32 8.44
CA SER A 405 40.31 -12.71 9.85
C SER A 405 40.04 -11.53 10.78
N ARG A 406 40.50 -10.32 10.42
CA ARG A 406 40.29 -9.10 11.19
C ARG A 406 39.05 -8.33 10.79
N TRP A 407 38.35 -8.70 9.71
CA TRP A 407 37.19 -7.94 9.25
C TRP A 407 36.05 -7.89 10.26
N LYS A 408 35.89 -8.95 11.08
CA LYS A 408 34.89 -9.00 12.14
C LYS A 408 35.07 -7.91 13.20
N SER A 409 36.33 -7.62 13.56
CA SER A 409 36.65 -6.62 14.58
C SER A 409 36.72 -5.20 14.02
N LEU A 410 36.56 -5.04 12.70
CA LEU A 410 36.44 -3.73 12.09
C LEU A 410 34.99 -3.26 12.16
N MET A 411 34.83 -1.96 12.35
CA MET A 411 33.53 -1.33 12.27
C MET A 411 32.85 -1.55 10.91
N THR A 412 31.52 -1.46 10.95
CA THR A 412 30.68 -1.49 9.77
C THR A 412 30.90 -0.24 8.91
N SER A 413 30.49 -0.37 7.65
CA SER A 413 30.54 0.71 6.68
C SER A 413 29.70 1.93 7.06
N LEU A 414 28.63 1.77 7.84
CA LEU A 414 27.87 2.89 8.37
C LEU A 414 28.60 3.54 9.56
N GLN A 415 29.12 2.76 10.50
CA GLN A 415 29.82 3.27 11.69
C GLN A 415 30.98 4.21 11.33
N ILE A 416 31.80 3.87 10.33
CA ILE A 416 32.91 4.74 9.92
C ILE A 416 32.43 6.11 9.44
N THR A 417 31.30 6.17 8.72
CA THR A 417 30.75 7.45 8.23
C THR A 417 30.24 8.35 9.35
N LEU A 418 29.99 7.77 10.52
CA LEU A 418 29.43 8.45 11.66
C LEU A 418 30.49 8.88 12.68
N LEU A 419 31.76 8.56 12.45
CA LEU A 419 32.88 9.03 13.25
C LEU A 419 33.39 10.37 12.74
N ASP A 420 33.88 11.21 13.64
CA ASP A 420 34.69 12.35 13.24
C ASP A 420 36.08 11.89 12.76
N PRO A 421 36.63 12.52 11.71
CA PRO A 421 36.12 13.72 11.04
C PRO A 421 35.08 13.46 9.91
N PHE A 422 34.81 12.19 9.56
CA PHE A 422 33.94 11.83 8.43
C PHE A 422 32.51 12.33 8.57
N LEU A 423 31.93 12.28 9.77
CA LEU A 423 30.60 12.82 10.07
C LEU A 423 30.52 14.31 9.68
N THR A 424 31.50 15.08 10.11
CA THR A 424 31.60 16.52 9.81
C THR A 424 31.80 16.77 8.31
N ILE A 425 32.64 15.98 7.64
CA ILE A 425 32.87 16.08 6.19
C ILE A 425 31.58 15.81 5.41
N ILE A 426 30.84 14.74 5.75
CA ILE A 426 29.58 14.37 5.08
C ILE A 426 28.49 15.43 5.34
N GLY A 427 28.44 16.00 6.54
CA GLY A 427 27.51 17.05 6.93
C GLY A 427 27.79 18.42 6.28
N SER A 428 28.96 18.63 5.70
CA SER A 428 29.34 19.90 5.06
C SER A 428 28.59 20.17 3.75
N ASN A 429 28.64 21.39 3.24
CA ASN A 429 28.14 21.75 1.90
C ASN A 429 29.24 21.74 0.83
N SER A 430 30.34 21.04 1.09
CA SER A 430 31.49 20.98 0.18
C SER A 430 31.15 20.24 -1.12
N SER A 431 31.87 20.58 -2.18
CA SER A 431 31.81 19.86 -3.46
C SER A 431 32.30 18.41 -3.29
N LEU A 432 32.03 17.55 -4.27
CA LEU A 432 32.54 16.17 -4.22
C LEU A 432 34.07 16.13 -4.30
N ASP A 433 34.70 16.98 -5.11
CA ASP A 433 36.16 17.03 -5.23
C ASP A 433 36.82 17.44 -3.91
N ASP A 434 36.27 18.46 -3.23
CA ASP A 434 36.75 18.89 -1.91
C ASP A 434 36.50 17.81 -0.84
N THR A 435 35.38 17.08 -0.96
CA THR A 435 35.07 15.94 -0.08
C THR A 435 36.10 14.83 -0.26
N GLU A 436 36.47 14.47 -1.49
CA GLU A 436 37.48 13.46 -1.76
C GLU A 436 38.82 13.82 -1.13
N ALA A 437 39.28 15.06 -1.32
CA ALA A 437 40.54 15.54 -0.73
C ALA A 437 40.52 15.48 0.81
N ALA A 438 39.44 15.95 1.45
CA ALA A 438 39.30 15.93 2.90
C ALA A 438 39.21 14.50 3.47
N VAL A 439 38.54 13.59 2.74
CA VAL A 439 38.49 12.18 3.12
C VAL A 439 39.89 11.55 2.98
N ASP A 440 40.61 11.81 1.90
CA ASP A 440 41.97 11.27 1.70
C ASP A 440 42.94 11.73 2.80
N GLU A 441 42.86 12.99 3.21
CA GLU A 441 43.62 13.52 4.35
C GLU A 441 43.24 12.78 5.66
N ALA A 442 41.95 12.66 5.96
CA ALA A 442 41.47 11.95 7.16
C ALA A 442 41.87 10.47 7.17
N PHE A 443 41.92 9.81 6.01
CA PHE A 443 42.37 8.43 5.88
C PHE A 443 43.88 8.26 6.14
N GLY A 444 44.68 9.32 6.09
CA GLY A 444 46.07 9.32 6.55
C GLY A 444 46.21 8.90 8.02
N ASP A 445 45.23 9.25 8.86
CA ASP A 445 45.19 8.95 10.30
C ASP A 445 44.17 7.84 10.66
N ILE A 446 43.71 7.05 9.69
CA ILE A 446 42.61 6.09 9.87
C ILE A 446 42.83 5.13 11.05
N GLU A 447 44.04 4.58 11.20
CA GLU A 447 44.30 3.64 12.29
C GLU A 447 44.17 4.28 13.68
N LYS A 448 44.56 5.56 13.80
CA LYS A 448 44.42 6.32 15.04
C LYS A 448 42.94 6.57 15.31
N ILE A 449 42.17 6.99 14.30
CA ILE A 449 40.72 7.20 14.40
C ILE A 449 40.01 5.92 14.88
N LEU A 450 40.33 4.77 14.29
CA LEU A 450 39.77 3.47 14.65
C LEU A 450 40.13 3.09 16.10
N ARG A 451 41.40 3.22 16.50
CA ARG A 451 41.85 2.93 17.87
C ARG A 451 41.19 3.84 18.89
N ASP A 452 41.07 5.13 18.60
CA ASP A 452 40.45 6.09 19.50
C ASP A 452 38.95 5.81 19.67
N ALA A 453 38.25 5.43 18.59
CA ALA A 453 36.86 5.01 18.65
C ALA A 453 36.67 3.73 19.50
N GLU A 454 37.51 2.72 19.29
CA GLU A 454 37.50 1.48 20.08
C GLU A 454 37.75 1.78 21.57
N ASN A 455 38.73 2.62 21.87
CA ASN A 455 39.07 3.03 23.24
C ASN A 455 37.93 3.78 23.92
N ARG A 456 37.26 4.71 23.22
CA ARG A 456 36.07 5.41 23.74
C ARG A 456 34.97 4.42 24.08
N GLN A 457 34.70 3.45 23.22
CA GLN A 457 33.70 2.41 23.48
C GLN A 457 34.08 1.54 24.69
N LYS A 458 35.33 1.08 24.78
CA LYS A 458 35.83 0.32 25.95
C LYS A 458 35.69 1.12 27.25
N LEU A 459 36.08 2.39 27.25
CA LEU A 459 35.94 3.27 28.42
C LEU A 459 34.47 3.41 28.84
N SER A 460 33.57 3.61 27.88
CA SER A 460 32.13 3.70 28.14
C SER A 460 31.57 2.41 28.75
N LEU A 461 31.97 1.23 28.26
CA LEU A 461 31.49 -0.05 28.80
C LEU A 461 32.09 -0.37 30.17
N ARG A 462 33.37 -0.04 30.40
CA ARG A 462 34.00 -0.19 31.72
C ARG A 462 33.27 0.61 32.78
N ALA A 463 32.83 1.82 32.45
CA ALA A 463 32.07 2.67 33.38
C ALA A 463 30.71 2.08 33.79
N LEU A 464 30.18 1.10 33.04
CA LEU A 464 28.92 0.42 33.35
C LEU A 464 29.09 -0.80 34.26
N LEU A 465 30.30 -1.36 34.34
CA LEU A 465 30.56 -2.54 35.16
C LEU A 465 30.61 -2.17 36.66
N PRO A 466 30.21 -3.08 37.55
CA PRO A 466 30.36 -2.87 38.99
C PRO A 466 31.86 -2.74 39.35
N PRO A 467 32.20 -1.97 40.40
CA PRO A 467 33.59 -1.82 40.84
C PRO A 467 34.18 -3.19 41.20
N ALA A 468 35.37 -3.48 40.67
CA ALA A 468 36.03 -4.77 40.87
C ALA A 468 36.26 -5.04 42.37
N GLN A 469 35.67 -6.11 42.88
CA GLN A 469 35.95 -6.61 44.23
C GLN A 469 37.26 -7.41 44.17
N GLY A 470 38.39 -6.73 44.34
CA GLY A 470 39.71 -7.35 44.35
C GLY A 470 40.55 -6.97 43.14
N THR A 471 41.74 -6.44 43.41
CA THR A 471 42.69 -5.96 42.42
C THR A 471 43.49 -7.13 41.85
N ILE A 472 42.99 -7.78 40.79
CA ILE A 472 43.85 -8.67 40.00
C ILE A 472 44.58 -7.79 38.98
N GLN A 473 45.85 -7.52 39.26
CA GLN A 473 46.72 -6.80 38.33
C GLN A 473 46.72 -7.53 36.97
N ASN A 474 46.45 -6.78 35.89
CA ASN A 474 46.50 -7.21 34.48
C ASN A 474 45.29 -7.95 33.90
N LEU A 475 44.15 -8.08 34.59
CA LEU A 475 42.93 -8.62 33.98
C LEU A 475 42.03 -7.48 33.47
N GLU A 476 41.69 -7.50 32.17
CA GLU A 476 40.75 -6.55 31.58
C GLU A 476 39.30 -6.92 31.96
N PRO A 477 38.55 -6.08 32.71
CA PRO A 477 37.20 -6.42 33.17
C PRO A 477 36.22 -6.77 32.05
N LEU A 478 36.39 -6.19 30.86
CA LEU A 478 35.56 -6.48 29.70
C LEU A 478 35.76 -7.87 29.09
N HIS A 479 36.81 -8.61 29.51
CA HIS A 479 37.06 -9.99 29.10
C HIS A 479 36.44 -11.02 30.05
N LEU A 480 35.97 -10.60 31.24
CA LEU A 480 35.33 -11.49 32.20
C LEU A 480 34.04 -12.07 31.63
N ALA A 481 33.78 -13.35 31.91
CA ALA A 481 32.54 -14.00 31.49
C ALA A 481 31.28 -13.31 32.05
N THR A 482 31.42 -12.65 33.21
CA THR A 482 30.35 -11.90 33.89
C THR A 482 30.12 -10.49 33.35
N ALA A 483 30.95 -10.02 32.41
CA ALA A 483 30.76 -8.73 31.74
C ALA A 483 29.66 -8.83 30.67
N VAL A 484 28.40 -8.80 31.09
CA VAL A 484 27.24 -8.96 30.19
C VAL A 484 26.49 -7.63 30.03
N PHE A 485 26.21 -7.27 28.78
CA PHE A 485 25.57 -6.01 28.40
C PHE A 485 24.26 -6.23 27.66
N SER A 486 23.34 -5.26 27.72
CA SER A 486 22.10 -5.23 26.94
C SER A 486 22.05 -4.01 26.01
N CYS A 487 21.61 -4.15 24.74
CA CYS A 487 21.37 -2.98 23.88
C CYS A 487 20.07 -2.28 24.32
N ASN A 488 20.13 -0.99 24.61
CA ASN A 488 18.98 -0.19 25.06
C ASN A 488 17.90 -0.03 23.98
N ASN A 489 18.21 -0.29 22.70
CA ASN A 489 17.23 -0.30 21.61
C ASN A 489 16.50 -1.64 21.45
N ALA A 490 16.91 -2.71 22.14
CA ALA A 490 16.29 -4.04 22.02
C ALA A 490 14.82 -4.10 22.47
N SER A 491 14.35 -3.10 23.22
CA SER A 491 12.96 -2.97 23.69
C SER A 491 11.99 -2.45 22.63
N LYS A 492 12.48 -1.86 21.52
CA LYS A 492 11.65 -1.35 20.43
C LYS A 492 11.24 -2.49 19.48
N LYS A 493 10.38 -3.39 19.95
CA LYS A 493 9.78 -4.51 19.19
C LYS A 493 8.90 -4.11 17.98
N ARG A 494 9.00 -2.88 17.45
CA ARG A 494 8.16 -2.44 16.32
C ARG A 494 8.93 -2.47 14.99
N ASP A 495 8.57 -3.44 14.16
CA ASP A 495 8.37 -3.41 12.70
C ASP A 495 9.41 -2.81 11.73
N THR A 496 10.56 -2.26 12.15
CA THR A 496 11.54 -1.67 11.21
C THR A 496 12.77 -2.53 10.92
N CYS A 497 12.98 -3.64 11.64
CA CYS A 497 14.03 -4.62 11.32
C CYS A 497 13.52 -5.62 10.26
N THR A 498 13.10 -5.11 9.10
CA THR A 498 12.50 -5.93 8.02
C THR A 498 13.51 -6.47 7.02
N PHE A 499 14.78 -6.06 7.08
CA PHE A 499 15.77 -6.43 6.06
C PHE A 499 16.80 -7.48 6.49
N SER A 500 16.91 -7.79 7.79
CA SER A 500 17.73 -8.90 8.26
C SER A 500 16.88 -9.91 9.02
N MET A 501 16.86 -11.15 8.56
CA MET A 501 16.31 -12.31 9.27
C MET A 501 17.06 -12.63 10.58
N THR A 502 17.98 -11.78 11.05
CA THR A 502 18.61 -11.91 12.36
C THR A 502 17.77 -11.21 13.41
N THR A 503 17.18 -11.97 14.31
CA THR A 503 16.59 -11.48 15.56
C THR A 503 17.55 -10.47 16.21
N HIS A 504 17.10 -9.23 16.41
CA HIS A 504 17.87 -8.23 17.13
C HIS A 504 18.15 -8.78 18.54
N ASN A 505 19.38 -9.19 18.81
CA ASN A 505 19.72 -9.76 20.11
C ASN A 505 19.59 -8.67 21.18
N SER A 506 19.08 -9.05 22.35
CA SER A 506 18.94 -8.12 23.46
C SER A 506 20.22 -7.99 24.29
N PHE A 507 21.19 -8.91 24.12
CA PHE A 507 22.22 -9.23 25.11
C PHE A 507 23.57 -9.62 24.48
N TYR A 508 24.69 -9.24 25.11
CA TYR A 508 26.07 -9.36 24.59
C TYR A 508 27.08 -9.70 25.70
N PHE A 509 27.98 -10.64 25.42
CA PHE A 509 29.04 -11.06 26.36
C PHE A 509 30.38 -10.39 26.01
N GLY A 510 30.87 -9.54 26.91
CA GLY A 510 32.16 -8.87 26.81
C GLY A 510 32.26 -7.84 25.67
N PHE A 511 33.48 -7.34 25.47
CA PHE A 511 33.73 -6.30 24.46
C PHE A 511 33.55 -6.81 23.02
N ASN A 512 34.01 -8.02 22.70
CA ASN A 512 34.02 -8.51 21.32
C ASN A 512 32.60 -8.59 20.74
N GLU A 513 31.66 -9.22 21.44
CA GLU A 513 30.26 -9.30 20.97
C GLU A 513 29.58 -7.93 20.90
N VAL A 514 29.95 -7.00 21.80
CA VAL A 514 29.45 -5.62 21.78
C VAL A 514 30.01 -4.85 20.56
N SER A 515 31.30 -4.99 20.26
CA SER A 515 31.95 -4.32 19.14
C SER A 515 31.42 -4.79 17.78
N GLU A 516 30.98 -6.05 17.70
CA GLU A 516 30.34 -6.66 16.53
C GLU A 516 28.86 -6.28 16.40
N HIS A 517 28.24 -5.68 17.43
CA HIS A 517 26.83 -5.36 17.45
C HIS A 517 26.50 -3.96 16.93
N TYR A 518 25.45 -3.89 16.11
CA TYR A 518 24.81 -2.65 15.73
C TYR A 518 23.27 -2.78 15.77
N CYS A 519 22.58 -1.86 16.45
CA CYS A 519 21.13 -1.97 16.71
C CYS A 519 20.25 -1.56 15.51
N ASP A 520 20.83 -1.04 14.42
CA ASP A 520 20.09 -0.57 13.24
C ASP A 520 20.82 -1.04 11.96
N VAL A 521 20.55 -2.24 11.42
CA VAL A 521 21.12 -2.63 10.10
C VAL A 521 20.40 -1.86 8.99
N VAL A 522 20.65 -0.56 8.95
CA VAL A 522 20.18 0.36 7.95
C VAL A 522 21.33 0.52 6.97
N ASP A 523 21.07 0.24 5.70
CA ASP A 523 22.04 0.49 4.64
C ASP A 523 22.50 1.96 4.71
N TRP A 524 23.81 2.18 4.66
CA TRP A 524 24.39 3.51 4.85
C TRP A 524 23.86 4.52 3.81
N ARG A 525 23.49 4.06 2.60
CA ARG A 525 22.91 4.93 1.57
C ARG A 525 21.54 5.41 2.01
N TRP A 526 20.70 4.50 2.51
CA TRP A 526 19.39 4.87 3.06
C TRP A 526 19.56 5.82 4.25
N TYR A 527 20.51 5.55 5.14
CA TYR A 527 20.75 6.39 6.32
C TYR A 527 21.01 7.83 5.93
N TRP A 528 21.99 8.07 5.07
CA TRP A 528 22.40 9.43 4.69
C TRP A 528 21.42 10.15 3.77
N ARG A 529 20.67 9.38 2.95
CA ARG A 529 19.62 9.93 2.09
C ARG A 529 18.41 10.44 2.88
N ASN A 530 17.99 9.71 3.92
CA ASN A 530 16.72 9.96 4.59
C ASN A 530 16.86 10.61 5.96
N ASN A 531 18.05 10.55 6.58
CA ASN A 531 18.29 11.19 7.86
C ASN A 531 19.23 12.38 7.68
N ASN A 532 18.96 13.43 8.45
CA ASN A 532 19.96 14.42 8.79
C ASN A 532 20.44 14.04 10.20
N PRO A 533 21.75 13.98 10.47
CA PRO A 533 22.28 13.92 11.82
C PRO A 533 22.66 15.31 12.37
N HIS A 534 22.37 16.38 11.62
CA HIS A 534 22.58 17.79 12.02
C HIS A 534 21.29 18.64 12.05
N GLY A 535 20.11 18.02 12.00
CA GLY A 535 18.79 18.60 12.23
C GLY A 535 18.32 18.54 13.70
N SER A 536 17.06 18.90 13.96
CA SER A 536 16.45 19.28 15.27
C SER A 536 16.60 18.29 16.46
N GLU A 537 16.22 18.76 17.67
CA GLU A 537 16.27 18.12 19.02
C GLU A 537 16.07 16.59 19.12
N TYR A 538 15.37 15.94 18.19
CA TYR A 538 15.21 14.48 18.14
C TYR A 538 16.50 13.72 17.76
N GLU A 539 17.58 14.43 17.40
CA GLU A 539 18.80 13.88 16.80
C GLU A 539 20.00 13.76 17.75
N ASP A 540 20.01 14.45 18.91
CA ASP A 540 21.06 14.27 19.92
C ASP A 540 21.01 12.87 20.55
N GLU A 541 19.83 12.27 20.69
CA GLU A 541 19.69 10.86 21.06
C GLU A 541 20.30 9.90 20.02
N ARG A 542 20.31 10.27 18.73
CA ARG A 542 20.91 9.45 17.67
C ARG A 542 22.43 9.61 17.64
N ARG A 543 22.97 10.82 17.85
CA ARG A 543 24.41 11.03 18.08
C ARG A 543 24.92 10.29 19.31
N GLN A 544 24.12 10.23 20.39
CA GLN A 544 24.44 9.39 21.55
C GLN A 544 24.44 7.89 21.22
N ARG A 545 23.63 7.41 20.25
CA ARG A 545 23.68 6.02 19.72
C ARG A 545 24.87 5.76 18.79
N ILE A 546 25.47 6.80 18.23
CA ILE A 546 26.56 6.72 17.23
C ILE A 546 27.92 6.51 17.92
N ASN A 547 28.10 7.06 19.12
CA ASN A 547 29.28 6.81 19.96
C ASN A 547 29.27 5.43 20.66
N GLY A 548 28.37 4.55 20.20
CA GLY A 548 28.12 3.20 20.70
C GLY A 548 26.61 3.01 20.88
N PRO A 549 26.05 1.81 20.62
CA PRO A 549 24.74 1.48 21.15
C PRO A 549 24.70 1.87 22.62
N GLY A 550 23.64 2.55 23.07
CA GLY A 550 23.43 2.70 24.50
C GLY A 550 23.39 1.29 25.09
N PHE A 551 24.43 0.88 25.79
CA PHE A 551 24.49 -0.39 26.47
C PHE A 551 24.24 -0.17 27.94
N THR A 552 23.67 -1.17 28.58
CA THR A 552 23.52 -1.23 30.04
C THR A 552 24.09 -2.54 30.54
N TYR A 553 24.78 -2.49 31.68
CA TYR A 553 25.21 -3.71 32.36
C TYR A 553 23.97 -4.50 32.83
N ASN A 554 23.97 -5.81 32.59
CA ASN A 554 22.85 -6.66 32.97
C ASN A 554 23.21 -7.55 34.18
N PRO A 555 22.84 -7.14 35.41
CA PRO A 555 23.21 -7.88 36.61
C PRO A 555 22.54 -9.26 36.68
N ARG A 556 21.31 -9.41 36.16
CA ARG A 556 20.56 -10.68 36.17
C ARG A 556 21.25 -11.74 35.31
N MET A 557 21.72 -11.36 34.12
CA MET A 557 22.50 -12.27 33.27
C MET A 557 23.87 -12.57 33.86
N ALA A 558 24.53 -11.58 34.46
CA ALA A 558 25.81 -11.80 35.13
C ALA A 558 25.66 -12.82 36.28
N GLU A 559 24.55 -12.77 37.04
CA GLU A 559 24.22 -13.77 38.06
C GLU A 559 24.01 -15.17 37.44
N ALA A 560 23.30 -15.27 36.31
CA ALA A 560 23.14 -16.54 35.60
C ALA A 560 24.49 -17.11 35.12
N VAL A 561 25.39 -16.27 34.62
CA VAL A 561 26.76 -16.68 34.27
C VAL A 561 27.52 -17.17 35.50
N GLN A 562 27.43 -16.47 36.65
CA GLN A 562 28.06 -16.92 37.89
C GLN A 562 27.59 -18.34 38.29
N LYS A 563 26.31 -18.67 38.09
CA LYS A 563 25.79 -20.04 38.37
C LYS A 563 26.39 -21.08 37.45
N VAL A 564 26.52 -20.76 36.15
CA VAL A 564 27.22 -21.63 35.19
C VAL A 564 28.65 -21.89 35.66
N LEU A 565 29.38 -20.83 36.02
CA LEU A 565 30.78 -20.91 36.48
C LEU A 565 30.92 -21.76 37.75
N ASN A 566 30.03 -21.57 38.73
CA ASN A 566 30.04 -22.34 39.97
C ASN A 566 29.85 -23.84 39.73
N ILE A 567 28.94 -24.22 38.84
CA ILE A 567 28.65 -25.63 38.54
C ILE A 567 29.80 -26.33 37.83
N ILE A 568 30.50 -25.61 36.94
CA ILE A 568 31.72 -26.13 36.28
C ILE A 568 33.00 -25.90 37.10
N LYS A 569 32.87 -25.40 38.35
CA LYS A 569 33.95 -25.13 39.30
C LYS A 569 35.02 -24.19 38.73
N LEU A 570 34.58 -23.06 38.16
CA LEU A 570 35.43 -21.94 37.74
C LEU A 570 35.14 -20.71 38.61
N GLU A 571 36.16 -19.88 38.78
CA GLU A 571 36.11 -18.71 39.66
C GLU A 571 35.53 -17.48 38.92
N PRO A 572 34.35 -16.96 39.33
CA PRO A 572 33.69 -15.88 38.58
C PRO A 572 34.45 -14.55 38.50
N SER A 573 35.33 -14.29 39.46
CA SER A 573 36.12 -13.06 39.51
C SER A 573 37.31 -13.05 38.54
N THR A 574 37.71 -14.20 38.00
CA THR A 574 38.91 -14.34 37.16
C THR A 574 38.63 -14.96 35.80
N THR A 575 37.57 -15.74 35.66
CA THR A 575 37.31 -16.49 34.43
C THR A 575 36.91 -15.58 33.27
N THR A 576 37.68 -15.69 32.19
CA THR A 576 37.41 -14.98 30.94
C THR A 576 36.40 -15.72 30.07
N ILE A 577 35.78 -15.00 29.13
CA ILE A 577 34.85 -15.60 28.15
C ILE A 577 35.54 -16.71 27.35
N GLU A 578 36.77 -16.47 26.92
CA GLU A 578 37.56 -17.42 26.12
C GLU A 578 37.95 -18.68 26.90
N GLU A 579 38.24 -18.53 28.20
CA GLU A 579 38.48 -19.65 29.10
C GLU A 579 37.21 -20.49 29.29
N LEU A 580 36.06 -19.82 29.46
CA LEU A 580 34.76 -20.49 29.57
C LEU A 580 34.40 -21.25 28.29
N ASP A 581 34.53 -20.59 27.13
CA ASP A 581 34.28 -21.19 25.81
C ASP A 581 35.15 -22.43 25.59
N ARG A 582 36.45 -22.33 25.87
CA ARG A 582 37.38 -23.46 25.72
C ARG A 582 37.02 -24.64 26.61
N LYS A 583 36.52 -24.39 27.82
CA LYS A 583 36.13 -25.44 28.77
C LYS A 583 34.80 -26.09 28.39
N VAL A 584 33.82 -25.29 27.96
CA VAL A 584 32.46 -25.76 27.65
C VAL A 584 32.38 -26.42 26.27
N ASP A 585 33.13 -25.91 25.28
CA ASP A 585 33.12 -26.40 23.89
C ASP A 585 34.33 -27.29 23.55
N ALA A 586 34.98 -27.87 24.57
CA ALA A 586 36.09 -28.79 24.37
C ALA A 586 35.68 -30.00 23.50
N GLU A 587 36.38 -30.20 22.38
CA GLU A 587 36.02 -31.19 21.33
C GLU A 587 35.81 -32.61 21.85
N ARG A 588 36.56 -33.03 22.88
CA ARG A 588 36.51 -34.40 23.41
C ARG A 588 35.37 -34.62 24.40
N SER A 589 34.83 -33.56 24.99
CA SER A 589 33.81 -33.66 26.04
C SER A 589 33.08 -32.31 26.20
N PRO A 590 32.20 -31.94 25.26
CA PRO A 590 31.45 -30.70 25.34
C PRO A 590 30.50 -30.74 26.53
N ILE A 591 30.49 -29.66 27.31
CA ILE A 591 29.58 -29.49 28.43
C ILE A 591 28.31 -28.83 27.89
N ARG A 592 27.16 -29.42 28.17
CA ARG A 592 25.84 -28.83 27.89
C ARG A 592 24.99 -28.88 29.15
N PHE A 593 24.04 -27.97 29.24
CA PHE A 593 23.28 -27.73 30.47
C PHE A 593 21.80 -28.05 30.27
N GLY A 594 21.16 -28.55 31.33
CA GLY A 594 19.72 -28.67 31.44
C GLY A 594 19.15 -27.71 32.48
N CYS A 595 17.88 -27.34 32.32
CA CYS A 595 17.12 -26.54 33.28
C CYS A 595 16.02 -27.40 33.90
N GLN A 596 15.92 -27.41 35.24
CA GLN A 596 14.97 -28.28 35.93
C GLN A 596 13.51 -27.80 35.80
N SER A 597 13.29 -26.51 35.58
CA SER A 597 11.96 -25.92 35.36
C SER A 597 11.48 -26.01 33.90
N CYS A 598 12.28 -26.59 32.99
CA CYS A 598 11.82 -26.84 31.63
C CYS A 598 10.89 -28.06 31.57
N PRO A 599 9.77 -27.96 30.82
CA PRO A 599 8.86 -29.09 30.65
C PRO A 599 9.51 -30.23 29.88
N THR A 600 9.02 -31.44 30.11
CA THR A 600 9.33 -32.61 29.28
C THR A 600 8.35 -32.70 28.10
N TYR A 601 8.85 -33.12 26.95
CA TYR A 601 8.04 -33.31 25.75
C TYR A 601 7.98 -34.78 25.39
N ARG A 602 6.76 -35.29 25.17
CA ARG A 602 6.57 -36.65 24.65
C ARG A 602 6.54 -36.62 23.13
N ILE A 603 7.49 -37.28 22.49
CA ILE A 603 7.49 -37.48 21.04
C ILE A 603 6.98 -38.89 20.75
N LYS A 604 5.95 -38.97 19.92
CA LYS A 604 5.44 -40.24 19.39
C LYS A 604 6.07 -40.47 18.03
N GLU A 605 6.96 -41.44 17.95
CA GLU A 605 7.39 -42.01 16.68
C GLU A 605 6.51 -43.21 16.34
N THR A 606 6.58 -43.68 15.10
CA THR A 606 5.67 -44.71 14.57
C THR A 606 5.70 -46.05 15.34
N TRP A 607 6.74 -46.33 16.13
CA TRP A 607 6.94 -47.63 16.83
C TRP A 607 7.49 -47.50 18.26
N PHE A 608 7.68 -46.28 18.77
CA PHE A 608 8.09 -46.03 20.16
C PHE A 608 7.74 -44.60 20.58
N SER A 609 7.68 -44.36 21.89
CA SER A 609 7.61 -43.00 22.44
C SER A 609 8.88 -42.67 23.22
N SER A 610 9.37 -41.44 23.05
CA SER A 610 10.53 -40.91 23.77
C SER A 610 10.14 -39.65 24.53
N ILE A 611 10.78 -39.46 25.68
CA ILE A 611 10.68 -38.22 26.44
C ILE A 611 11.94 -37.39 26.19
N GLN A 612 11.71 -36.16 25.76
CA GLN A 612 12.76 -35.20 25.46
C GLN A 612 12.72 -34.00 26.40
N ARG A 613 13.89 -33.44 26.67
CA ARG A 613 14.07 -32.16 27.37
C ARG A 613 14.90 -31.21 26.52
N ASP A 614 14.71 -29.91 26.75
CA ASP A 614 15.54 -28.88 26.14
C ASP A 614 16.92 -28.85 26.84
N GLY A 615 17.98 -28.85 26.04
CA GLY A 615 19.37 -28.69 26.46
C GLY A 615 19.99 -27.44 25.85
N PHE A 616 21.01 -26.91 26.51
CA PHE A 616 21.52 -25.58 26.19
C PHE A 616 23.06 -25.53 26.21
N GLY A 617 23.65 -24.80 25.25
CA GLY A 617 24.99 -24.22 25.43
C GLY A 617 24.95 -23.11 26.49
N TRP A 618 26.11 -22.70 27.01
CA TRP A 618 26.13 -21.79 28.17
C TRP A 618 25.50 -20.41 27.89
N ARG A 619 25.74 -19.81 26.71
CA ARG A 619 25.10 -18.53 26.32
C ARG A 619 23.58 -18.66 26.18
N ALA A 620 23.11 -19.74 25.56
CA ALA A 620 21.68 -20.01 25.39
C ALA A 620 20.99 -20.28 26.73
N LEU A 621 21.67 -20.94 27.67
CA LEU A 621 21.16 -21.14 29.02
C LEU A 621 21.01 -19.81 29.77
N VAL A 622 22.02 -18.95 29.72
CA VAL A 622 21.97 -17.63 30.37
C VAL A 622 20.83 -16.77 29.82
N GLU A 623 20.64 -16.78 28.50
CA GLU A 623 19.52 -16.11 27.85
C GLU A 623 18.17 -16.69 28.28
N HIS A 624 18.04 -18.02 28.32
CA HIS A 624 16.85 -18.72 28.80
C HIS A 624 16.49 -18.32 30.24
N LEU A 625 17.45 -18.36 31.17
CA LEU A 625 17.23 -18.01 32.58
C LEU A 625 16.84 -16.53 32.79
N SER A 626 17.27 -15.67 31.87
CA SER A 626 17.08 -14.22 31.99
C SER A 626 15.81 -13.73 31.32
N SER A 627 15.33 -14.45 30.30
CA SER A 627 14.20 -14.01 29.46
C SER A 627 12.83 -14.48 29.97
N ASP A 628 12.75 -15.60 30.69
CA ASP A 628 11.49 -16.11 31.24
C ASP A 628 11.37 -15.76 32.74
N ILE A 629 10.21 -15.24 33.14
CA ILE A 629 9.93 -14.91 34.55
C ILE A 629 9.82 -16.20 35.37
N ALA A 630 9.36 -17.30 34.75
CA ALA A 630 9.26 -18.61 35.37
C ALA A 630 10.60 -19.34 35.49
N HIS A 631 11.63 -18.90 34.76
CA HIS A 631 12.96 -19.54 34.72
C HIS A 631 14.06 -18.66 35.35
N ASN A 632 13.71 -17.89 36.38
CA ASN A 632 14.61 -17.04 37.18
C ASN A 632 15.96 -17.75 37.50
N PRO A 633 17.12 -17.04 37.46
CA PRO A 633 18.40 -17.57 37.89
C PRO A 633 18.37 -18.43 39.15
N SER A 634 17.48 -18.20 40.12
CA SER A 634 17.33 -19.03 41.34
C SER A 634 17.00 -20.51 41.14
N ILE A 635 16.74 -20.96 39.91
CA ILE A 635 16.40 -22.35 39.58
C ILE A 635 17.66 -23.21 39.40
N ASP A 636 17.55 -24.48 39.80
CA ASP A 636 18.61 -25.47 39.62
C ASP A 636 18.84 -25.80 38.14
N ILE A 637 20.08 -25.61 37.71
CA ILE A 637 20.62 -26.06 36.43
C ILE A 637 21.57 -27.23 36.68
N PHE A 638 21.71 -28.12 35.70
CA PHE A 638 22.55 -29.31 35.83
C PHE A 638 23.36 -29.58 34.56
N ILE A 639 24.47 -30.29 34.69
CA ILE A 639 25.31 -30.71 33.56
C ILE A 639 24.70 -31.98 32.95
N LEU A 640 24.55 -31.99 31.63
CA LEU A 640 24.08 -33.16 30.88
C LEU A 640 25.16 -34.25 30.83
N THR A 641 24.73 -35.51 30.71
CA THR A 641 25.68 -36.62 30.49
C THR A 641 26.38 -36.46 29.14
N SER A 642 27.56 -37.09 28.95
CA SER A 642 28.31 -36.98 27.68
C SER A 642 27.48 -37.40 26.46
N LYS A 643 26.58 -38.37 26.62
CA LYS A 643 25.65 -38.82 25.57
C LYS A 643 24.62 -37.72 25.24
N GLN A 644 23.96 -37.18 26.26
CA GLN A 644 22.95 -36.12 26.10
C GLN A 644 23.58 -34.83 25.55
N ALA A 645 24.77 -34.47 26.02
CA ALA A 645 25.51 -33.33 25.52
C ALA A 645 25.87 -33.48 24.03
N ALA A 646 26.22 -34.70 23.58
CA ALA A 646 26.45 -34.99 22.17
C ALA A 646 25.17 -34.85 21.32
N GLU A 647 24.00 -35.27 21.83
CA GLU A 647 22.71 -35.07 21.15
C GLU A 647 22.38 -33.58 20.97
N VAL A 648 22.56 -32.77 22.03
CA VAL A 648 22.40 -31.31 21.96
C VAL A 648 23.39 -30.71 20.96
N ARG A 649 24.64 -31.17 20.96
CA ARG A 649 25.69 -30.69 20.05
C ARG A 649 25.39 -31.01 18.58
N GLU A 650 24.87 -32.19 18.26
CA GLU A 650 24.44 -32.50 16.89
C GLU A 650 23.28 -31.60 16.46
N CYS A 651 22.35 -31.30 17.38
CA CYS A 651 21.28 -30.35 17.11
C CYS A 651 21.83 -28.94 16.82
N GLU A 652 22.84 -28.46 17.56
CA GLU A 652 23.51 -27.18 17.28
C GLU A 652 24.15 -27.18 15.89
N LEU A 653 24.89 -28.24 15.55
CA LEU A 653 25.51 -28.39 14.23
C LEU A 653 24.46 -28.41 13.11
N SER A 654 23.29 -29.00 13.35
CA SER A 654 22.18 -28.99 12.39
C SER A 654 21.62 -27.57 12.17
N GLN A 655 21.55 -26.76 13.22
CA GLN A 655 21.14 -25.36 13.10
C GLN A 655 22.20 -24.52 12.39
N GLU A 656 23.49 -24.76 12.67
CA GLU A 656 24.58 -24.13 11.92
C GLU A 656 24.51 -24.49 10.42
N ARG A 657 24.18 -25.74 10.08
CA ARG A 657 23.96 -26.18 8.68
C ARG A 657 22.84 -25.40 7.99
N ASN A 658 21.79 -25.02 8.71
CA ASN A 658 20.70 -24.20 8.14
C ASN A 658 21.15 -22.79 7.73
N THR A 659 22.26 -22.29 8.30
CA THR A 659 22.82 -20.96 7.96
C THR A 659 23.72 -20.98 6.72
N TRP A 660 24.03 -22.15 6.16
CA TRP A 660 24.92 -22.28 5.00
C TRP A 660 24.37 -21.60 3.73
N GLY A 661 23.05 -21.44 3.64
CA GLY A 661 22.38 -20.72 2.55
C GLY A 661 22.43 -19.19 2.67
N CYS A 662 22.90 -18.64 3.80
CA CYS A 662 22.98 -17.20 4.02
C CYS A 662 24.28 -16.61 3.46
N SER A 663 24.21 -15.40 2.91
CA SER A 663 25.37 -14.64 2.41
C SER A 663 26.16 -13.99 3.54
N LYS A 664 26.87 -14.79 4.34
CA LYS A 664 27.60 -14.36 5.54
C LYS A 664 29.06 -14.83 5.59
N TRP A 665 29.51 -15.50 4.53
CA TRP A 665 30.78 -16.18 4.48
C TRP A 665 31.78 -15.41 3.61
N ALA A 666 33.04 -15.43 4.01
CA ALA A 666 34.15 -14.83 3.29
C ALA A 666 35.33 -15.80 3.16
N CYS A 667 36.18 -15.55 2.16
CA CYS A 667 37.45 -16.25 2.00
C CYS A 667 38.42 -15.72 3.06
N ALA A 668 39.18 -16.60 3.71
CA ALA A 668 40.21 -16.18 4.65
C ALA A 668 41.50 -15.70 3.97
N HIS A 669 41.67 -16.01 2.68
CA HIS A 669 42.92 -15.87 1.93
C HIS A 669 42.97 -14.68 0.97
N CYS A 670 41.84 -14.02 0.71
CA CYS A 670 41.79 -12.88 -0.21
C CYS A 670 40.66 -11.90 0.14
N SER A 671 40.69 -10.73 -0.51
CA SER A 671 39.73 -9.66 -0.30
C SER A 671 38.50 -9.70 -1.24
N GLU A 672 38.30 -10.76 -2.01
CA GLU A 672 37.24 -10.83 -3.04
C GLU A 672 35.83 -10.64 -2.46
N HIS A 673 35.61 -11.07 -1.22
CA HIS A 673 34.31 -11.02 -0.55
C HIS A 673 34.14 -9.82 0.41
N VAL A 674 35.00 -8.80 0.32
CA VAL A 674 35.00 -7.65 1.26
C VAL A 674 33.79 -6.74 1.12
N GLU A 675 33.31 -6.53 -0.11
CA GLU A 675 32.15 -5.68 -0.40
C GLU A 675 30.83 -6.45 -0.26
N GLN A 676 30.86 -7.73 -0.64
CA GLN A 676 29.69 -8.59 -0.62
C GLN A 676 30.06 -9.99 -0.13
N LEU A 677 29.61 -10.30 1.09
CA LEU A 677 29.69 -11.63 1.66
C LEU A 677 28.92 -12.63 0.79
N GLN A 678 29.40 -13.88 0.79
CA GLN A 678 28.87 -14.93 -0.06
C GLN A 678 28.25 -16.06 0.75
N ARG A 679 27.51 -16.93 0.07
CA ARG A 679 27.05 -18.19 0.64
C ARG A 679 28.22 -19.16 0.82
N ARG A 680 28.10 -20.09 1.76
CA ARG A 680 29.18 -21.05 2.08
C ARG A 680 29.62 -21.83 0.84
N ASP A 681 28.68 -22.35 0.06
CA ASP A 681 28.94 -23.12 -1.17
C ASP A 681 29.75 -22.32 -2.21
N LYS A 682 29.46 -21.02 -2.36
CA LYS A 682 30.20 -20.13 -3.26
C LYS A 682 31.64 -19.89 -2.79
N VAL A 683 31.85 -19.68 -1.49
CA VAL A 683 33.20 -19.52 -0.92
C VAL A 683 34.03 -20.80 -1.10
N LEU A 684 33.43 -21.98 -0.90
CA LEU A 684 34.11 -23.27 -1.11
C LEU A 684 34.53 -23.48 -2.57
N LEU A 685 33.68 -23.10 -3.53
CA LEU A 685 34.05 -23.12 -4.96
C LEU A 685 35.19 -22.14 -5.24
N HIS A 686 35.11 -20.92 -4.73
CA HIS A 686 36.17 -19.92 -4.85
C HIS A 686 37.51 -20.43 -4.30
N LEU A 687 37.52 -21.08 -3.12
CA LEU A 687 38.74 -21.65 -2.52
C LEU A 687 39.36 -22.76 -3.37
N ARG A 688 38.52 -23.57 -4.03
CA ARG A 688 38.98 -24.60 -4.96
C ARG A 688 39.59 -23.97 -6.21
N ASP A 689 38.90 -23.02 -6.82
CA ASP A 689 39.24 -22.51 -8.15
C ASP A 689 40.38 -21.49 -8.11
N LYS A 690 40.41 -20.61 -7.09
CA LYS A 690 41.42 -19.54 -6.97
C LYS A 690 42.57 -19.86 -6.02
N HIS A 691 42.33 -20.68 -4.99
CA HIS A 691 43.34 -21.01 -3.99
C HIS A 691 43.79 -22.48 -4.05
N SER A 692 43.24 -23.30 -4.95
CA SER A 692 43.57 -24.73 -5.09
C SER A 692 43.39 -25.55 -3.79
N ILE A 693 42.53 -25.10 -2.87
CA ILE A 693 42.26 -25.80 -1.60
C ILE A 693 41.11 -26.79 -1.80
N LYS A 694 41.43 -28.09 -1.73
CA LYS A 694 40.46 -29.18 -1.95
C LYS A 694 39.65 -29.51 -0.70
N GLU A 695 40.27 -29.41 0.47
CA GLU A 695 39.66 -29.72 1.78
C GLU A 695 39.73 -28.50 2.70
N PRO A 696 38.93 -27.45 2.41
CA PRO A 696 38.97 -26.21 3.18
C PRO A 696 38.43 -26.41 4.59
N GLN A 697 39.10 -25.81 5.58
CA GLN A 697 38.76 -25.83 6.99
C GLN A 697 38.08 -24.51 7.41
N GLN A 698 36.96 -24.61 8.13
CA GLN A 698 36.28 -23.46 8.72
C GLN A 698 37.21 -22.80 9.76
N THR A 699 37.17 -21.48 9.88
CA THR A 699 38.06 -20.62 10.72
C THR A 699 39.49 -20.44 10.19
N LYS A 700 39.98 -21.34 9.33
CA LYS A 700 41.30 -21.24 8.70
C LYS A 700 41.23 -20.73 7.26
N ASP A 701 40.39 -21.35 6.44
CA ASP A 701 40.31 -21.07 4.99
C ASP A 701 39.08 -20.25 4.60
N PHE A 702 38.01 -20.34 5.39
CA PHE A 702 36.82 -19.52 5.24
C PHE A 702 36.24 -19.12 6.60
N LEU A 703 35.64 -17.93 6.62
CA LEU A 703 35.22 -17.25 7.84
C LEU A 703 33.74 -16.85 7.73
N VAL A 704 33.00 -16.96 8.84
CA VAL A 704 31.66 -16.36 8.98
C VAL A 704 31.85 -14.94 9.46
N ILE A 705 31.64 -13.91 8.65
CA ILE A 705 31.91 -12.51 9.05
C ILE A 705 30.77 -11.94 9.90
N GLU A 706 29.52 -12.25 9.55
CA GLU A 706 28.36 -11.89 10.37
C GLU A 706 27.87 -13.11 11.14
N PRO A 707 28.10 -13.20 12.46
CA PRO A 707 27.55 -14.30 13.24
C PRO A 707 26.02 -14.17 13.27
N SER A 708 25.31 -15.13 12.66
CA SER A 708 23.97 -15.45 13.15
C SER A 708 24.15 -15.99 14.56
N LYS A 709 23.60 -15.32 15.59
CA LYS A 709 23.25 -16.09 16.77
C LYS A 709 22.26 -17.17 16.32
N PRO A 710 22.41 -18.42 16.77
CA PRO A 710 21.35 -19.41 16.60
C PRO A 710 20.07 -18.76 17.14
N SER A 711 18.97 -18.84 16.39
CA SER A 711 17.73 -18.18 16.80
C SER A 711 17.43 -18.57 18.24
N SER A 712 17.26 -17.57 19.10
CA SER A 712 16.76 -17.72 20.45
C SER A 712 15.62 -18.75 20.45
N ALA A 713 15.81 -19.85 21.18
CA ALA A 713 14.76 -20.76 21.63
C ALA A 713 14.10 -21.75 20.65
N HIS A 714 14.78 -22.28 19.63
CA HIS A 714 14.22 -23.42 18.88
C HIS A 714 14.92 -24.77 19.15
N ARG A 715 14.61 -25.32 20.32
CA ARG A 715 14.51 -26.77 20.61
C ARG A 715 15.76 -27.59 20.30
N LEU A 716 16.87 -27.31 20.98
CA LEU A 716 17.96 -28.30 21.07
C LEU A 716 17.52 -29.33 22.11
N ARG A 717 17.06 -30.50 21.65
CA ARG A 717 16.48 -31.52 22.52
C ARG A 717 17.38 -32.71 22.67
N TYR A 718 17.35 -33.32 23.85
CA TYR A 718 18.00 -34.60 24.13
C TYR A 718 17.00 -35.56 24.75
N ASN A 719 17.25 -36.86 24.58
CA ASN A 719 16.43 -37.91 25.17
C ASN A 719 16.78 -38.10 26.66
N VAL A 720 15.77 -38.21 27.49
CA VAL A 720 15.94 -38.55 28.91
C VAL A 720 16.14 -40.06 29.00
N ASP A 721 17.31 -40.51 29.46
CA ASP A 721 17.62 -41.94 29.58
C ASP A 721 16.67 -42.60 30.61
N GLY A 722 16.00 -43.70 30.22
CA GLY A 722 15.21 -44.54 31.14
C GLY A 722 13.69 -44.61 30.91
N GLU A 723 13.12 -43.83 29.98
CA GLU A 723 11.68 -43.87 29.67
C GLU A 723 11.42 -44.20 28.18
N HIS A 724 11.84 -45.38 27.76
CA HIS A 724 11.23 -46.02 26.59
C HIS A 724 9.96 -46.72 27.07
N LEU A 725 8.81 -46.06 26.94
CA LEU A 725 7.53 -46.74 27.09
C LEU A 725 7.34 -47.60 25.83
N LEU A 726 7.43 -48.92 26.01
CA LEU A 726 7.11 -49.94 25.02
C LEU A 726 5.71 -49.75 24.44
#